data_AF-A0A8T4LZN8-F1
#
_entry.id   AF-A0A8T4LZN8-F1
#
_cell.length_a   1.000
_cell.length_b   1.000
_cell.length_c   1.000
_cell.angle_alpha   90.00
_cell.angle_beta   90.00
_cell.angle_gamma   90.00
#
_symmetry.space_group_name_H-M   'P 1'
#
loop_
_entity.id
_entity.type
_entity.pdbx_description
1 polymer ?
#
loop_
_entity_poly.entity_id
_entity_poly.type
_entity_poly.pdbx_seq_one_letter_code
_entity_poly.pdbx_strand_id
1 'polypeptide(L)'
;MAYIKSMVMQGFKSFAKRTEVVFDKGINTIVGPNGSGKSNIADSLCFVLGRLSIKSMRAAKASNLIFMGSKFIKPAKEALVELVFNNTDKTFAIEKDEVRLTRIVRRNGQSIYKINDEVKTRAEVIEALAQAGIDPHGFNIILQGSIDAIIRMPTEDRRKVIEEVAGIAIYESRKEKSLRELEKTEERLKEIGTILRERTAYLKNLEKERSQAQRYKELEETVRRARASIIQKKIETKEKELNSVVKSIEDKIKEKDKIKEKADKLITEIDETNDKINKINKGIQQATGLEQEKLHDDVANLKAELEGLRVRKESFENRNNEIEKRIEELKRSAPELENEIRDLRGKSPGVAKRSIELKRKKDELAAIEDERKKIHSLKTELETLKIRIRDRRDQLSKIKAEGEYILQQITNYSEDLKYEDEKSCLKESENLKIKISELRKEIENLNKEEVKNEKLISVAESEIVKAEKVNKDINSIDTCPLCQSKISESHKEHVFKDSEEKILNANSVLNKSKTELASISEKRDKTLKGIIQIENKVRESESEIIKHRSLKDKKDQLRKTVGNEKELEDQIRALEERRVKLEEKTSDLGKFEERYESKIMEIEEISSRTEENIDATLMYKEQELEKVLNIIKRSVRDSEEVDNSVNEIAQRLEEKEKNLEEKEKQEKELNERFKKMFEERDILQKKISEKNLNLSEFQTEIRQIEDQTNYLKIGKAKIDAEKEAGEMEMSEFAGTELIKGSVEYLNERLLKAQESLSQIGSINMRALEVYEEMKKEYDLVYEKVQVLEKEKLEIMKIIEEIDKKKTKTFMKTFNALNELFSANFSRLYSKGVAYLEVENKEDIFAGGVNIVVKLAKGKYFDIASLSGGEKTLVALALLFAIQEFKPYHFYIFDEIDAALDKRNSERLAGLLSQYMKSGQYIVITHNDAIMMNSSLLYGVSMQEGVSKVLSLKV
;
A
#
# COMPACT_ATOMS: atom_id res chain seq x y z
N MET A 1 71.85 32.79 16.55
CA MET A 1 71.41 31.98 17.69
C MET A 1 70.90 32.91 18.76
N ALA A 2 69.65 32.75 19.20
CA ALA A 2 69.08 33.50 20.31
C ALA A 2 69.79 33.18 21.63
N TYR A 3 69.97 34.19 22.48
CA TYR A 3 70.59 34.06 23.81
C TYR A 3 70.12 35.19 24.74
N ILE A 4 70.26 35.01 26.05
CA ILE A 4 69.92 36.01 27.06
C ILE A 4 71.04 37.07 27.08
N LYS A 5 70.73 38.33 26.76
CA LYS A 5 71.65 39.47 26.91
C LYS A 5 71.75 39.93 28.36
N SER A 6 70.61 40.12 29.02
CA SER A 6 70.59 40.57 30.41
C SER A 6 69.31 40.16 31.14
N MET A 7 69.38 40.20 32.47
CA MET A 7 68.24 40.07 33.37
C MET A 7 68.24 41.19 34.40
N VAL A 8 67.08 41.80 34.64
CA VAL A 8 66.85 42.81 35.67
C VAL A 8 65.91 42.23 36.73
N MET A 9 66.32 42.28 38.00
CA MET A 9 65.53 41.86 39.16
C MET A 9 65.25 43.06 40.06
N GLN A 10 64.00 43.23 40.51
CA GLN A 10 63.63 44.27 41.45
C GLN A 10 62.54 43.79 42.42
N GLY A 11 62.82 43.86 43.72
CA GLY A 11 61.91 43.37 44.75
C GLY A 11 61.75 41.85 44.80
N PHE A 12 62.53 41.09 44.02
CA PHE A 12 62.42 39.63 43.90
C PHE A 12 63.31 38.91 44.92
N LYS A 13 62.70 38.07 45.77
CA LYS A 13 63.33 37.35 46.88
C LYS A 13 64.31 38.21 47.69
N SER A 14 65.62 38.07 47.51
CA SER A 14 66.65 38.83 48.23
C SER A 14 67.16 40.09 47.48
N PHE A 15 66.71 40.32 46.25
CA PHE A 15 67.10 41.47 45.42
C PHE A 15 66.13 42.64 45.64
N ALA A 16 66.30 43.34 46.77
CA ALA A 16 65.41 44.43 47.20
C ALA A 16 65.42 45.67 46.28
N LYS A 17 66.57 45.99 45.67
CA LYS A 17 66.75 47.10 44.71
C LYS A 17 66.89 46.56 43.28
N ARG A 18 66.68 47.41 42.27
CA ARG A 18 66.97 47.07 40.87
C ARG A 18 68.42 46.56 40.77
N THR A 19 68.57 45.31 40.33
CA THR A 19 69.83 44.60 40.19
C THR A 19 69.87 44.03 38.78
N GLU A 20 70.95 44.28 38.04
CA GLU A 20 71.08 43.92 36.62
C GLU A 20 72.27 42.98 36.42
N VAL A 21 72.08 41.97 35.58
CA VAL A 21 73.03 40.88 35.29
C VAL A 21 73.13 40.77 33.77
N VAL A 22 74.33 40.88 33.18
CA VAL A 22 74.54 41.01 31.74
C VAL A 22 75.34 39.81 31.23
N PHE A 23 74.64 38.81 30.71
CA PHE A 23 75.24 37.52 30.40
C PHE A 23 76.03 37.55 29.08
N ASP A 24 77.18 36.89 29.06
CA ASP A 24 77.92 36.61 27.83
C ASP A 24 77.34 35.38 27.11
N LYS A 25 77.69 35.22 25.83
CA LYS A 25 77.25 34.09 24.98
C LYS A 25 77.82 32.74 25.43
N GLY A 26 78.94 32.74 26.16
CA GLY A 26 79.62 31.53 26.64
C GLY A 26 79.10 31.04 28.00
N ILE A 27 80.04 30.77 28.91
CA ILE A 27 79.80 30.14 30.20
C ILE A 27 79.74 31.22 31.29
N ASN A 28 78.56 31.39 31.88
CA ASN A 28 78.27 32.36 32.94
C ASN A 28 78.18 31.63 34.28
N THR A 29 79.23 31.69 35.10
CA THR A 29 79.32 30.91 36.34
C THR A 29 79.02 31.78 37.56
N ILE A 30 78.05 31.36 38.38
CA ILE A 30 77.51 32.11 39.53
C ILE A 30 77.99 31.46 40.84
N VAL A 31 78.70 32.24 41.66
CA VAL A 31 79.48 31.76 42.81
C VAL A 31 79.22 32.62 44.05
N GLY A 32 79.67 32.16 45.22
CA GLY A 32 79.51 32.86 46.50
C GLY A 32 79.03 31.96 47.65
N PRO A 33 79.05 32.47 48.89
CA PRO A 33 78.76 31.65 50.08
C PRO A 33 77.31 31.15 50.12
N ASN A 34 77.05 30.15 50.95
CA ASN A 34 75.73 29.56 51.10
C ASN A 34 74.75 30.58 51.72
N GLY A 35 73.50 30.56 51.26
CA GLY A 35 72.48 31.55 51.65
C GLY A 35 72.62 32.94 50.99
N SER A 36 73.69 33.24 50.25
CA SER A 36 73.93 34.57 49.64
C SER A 36 72.90 35.02 48.60
N GLY A 37 72.12 34.08 48.06
CA GLY A 37 71.10 34.33 47.04
C GLY A 37 71.45 33.84 45.62
N LYS A 38 72.55 33.10 45.40
CA LYS A 38 72.89 32.48 44.08
C LYS A 38 71.67 31.84 43.41
N SER A 39 71.04 30.92 44.15
CA SER A 39 69.85 30.16 43.79
C SER A 39 68.65 31.03 43.39
N ASN A 40 68.54 32.24 43.95
CA ASN A 40 67.46 33.17 43.62
C ASN A 40 67.60 33.73 42.19
N ILE A 41 68.78 33.63 41.56
CA ILE A 41 69.02 34.00 40.15
C ILE A 41 68.48 32.91 39.21
N ALA A 42 68.65 31.62 39.54
CA ALA A 42 67.99 30.55 38.79
C ALA A 42 66.46 30.56 39.02
N ASP A 43 66.01 30.89 40.23
CA ASP A 43 64.58 31.04 40.53
C ASP A 43 63.95 32.23 39.79
N SER A 44 64.68 33.34 39.58
CA SER A 44 64.18 34.49 38.83
C SER A 44 64.10 34.22 37.32
N LEU A 45 65.08 33.50 36.75
CA LEU A 45 65.03 32.99 35.38
C LEU A 45 63.82 32.06 35.18
N CYS A 46 63.61 31.09 36.07
CA CYS A 46 62.43 30.21 36.04
C CYS A 46 61.10 30.97 36.19
N PHE A 47 61.10 32.03 37.00
CA PHE A 47 59.92 32.87 37.21
C PHE A 47 59.56 33.61 35.93
N VAL A 48 60.49 34.37 35.32
CA VAL A 48 60.21 35.18 34.13
C VAL A 48 59.85 34.34 32.91
N LEU A 49 60.47 33.16 32.75
CA LEU A 49 60.10 32.16 31.72
C LEU A 49 58.70 31.54 31.92
N GLY A 50 57.97 31.84 33.01
CA GLY A 50 56.57 31.44 33.16
C GLY A 50 56.34 30.03 33.72
N ARG A 51 57.32 29.46 34.43
CA ARG A 51 57.15 28.22 35.21
C ARG A 51 56.06 28.42 36.28
N LEU A 52 55.13 27.46 36.38
CA LEU A 52 53.97 27.54 37.28
C LEU A 52 54.27 27.12 38.72
N SER A 53 55.13 26.11 38.91
CA SER A 53 55.38 25.52 40.22
C SER A 53 56.19 26.46 41.10
N ILE A 54 55.50 27.24 41.94
CA ILE A 54 56.12 28.12 42.95
C ILE A 54 57.04 27.32 43.90
N LYS A 55 56.67 26.06 44.20
CA LYS A 55 57.50 25.12 44.94
C LYS A 55 58.85 24.86 44.27
N SER A 56 58.89 24.71 42.93
CA SER A 56 60.15 24.52 42.19
C SER A 56 61.07 25.74 42.25
N MET A 57 60.49 26.94 42.39
CA MET A 57 61.23 28.20 42.63
C MET A 57 61.45 28.46 44.13
N ARG A 58 61.62 27.38 44.93
CA ARG A 58 61.91 27.42 46.38
C ARG A 58 61.05 28.40 47.17
N ALA A 59 59.73 28.39 46.96
CA ALA A 59 58.77 29.25 47.65
C ALA A 59 57.43 28.54 47.93
N ALA A 60 56.79 28.87 49.05
CA ALA A 60 55.54 28.23 49.48
C ALA A 60 54.27 28.85 48.85
N LYS A 61 54.30 30.17 48.57
CA LYS A 61 53.23 30.96 47.95
C LYS A 61 53.84 32.00 47.02
N ALA A 62 53.10 32.45 46.01
CA ALA A 62 53.60 33.44 45.03
C ALA A 62 54.01 34.78 45.69
N SER A 63 53.34 35.16 46.79
CA SER A 63 53.70 36.28 47.66
C SER A 63 55.13 36.21 48.21
N ASN A 64 55.67 35.00 48.41
CA ASN A 64 56.99 34.77 49.01
C ASN A 64 58.14 34.89 47.98
N LEU A 65 57.81 35.18 46.72
CA LEU A 65 58.77 35.65 45.72
C LEU A 65 59.06 37.16 45.85
N ILE A 66 58.30 37.88 46.68
CA ILE A 66 58.48 39.31 46.96
C ILE A 66 59.39 39.48 48.17
N PHE A 67 60.35 40.43 48.10
CA PHE A 67 61.25 40.76 49.19
C PHE A 67 60.47 41.15 50.45
N MET A 68 60.57 40.30 51.48
CA MET A 68 59.81 40.40 52.73
C MET A 68 60.33 41.47 53.70
N GLY A 69 61.35 42.23 53.29
CA GLY A 69 62.00 43.24 54.13
C GLY A 69 63.26 42.71 54.83
N SER A 70 64.06 43.64 55.36
CA SER A 70 65.15 43.36 56.29
C SER A 70 65.11 44.36 57.45
N LYS A 71 66.08 44.31 58.36
CA LYS A 71 66.23 45.32 59.43
C LYS A 71 66.42 46.75 58.90
N PHE A 72 66.84 46.90 57.63
CA PHE A 72 67.23 48.18 57.05
C PHE A 72 66.39 48.59 55.82
N ILE A 73 65.76 47.65 55.11
CA ILE A 73 64.92 47.95 53.94
C ILE A 73 63.48 47.41 54.12
N LYS A 74 62.50 48.27 53.85
CA LYS A 74 61.06 47.95 53.94
C LYS A 74 60.64 46.85 52.92
N PRO A 75 59.61 46.04 53.22
CA PRO A 75 59.15 44.98 52.31
C PRO A 75 58.62 45.54 50.99
N ALA A 76 58.93 44.90 49.86
CA ALA A 76 58.51 45.35 48.53
C ALA A 76 56.98 45.23 48.32
N LYS A 77 56.43 46.05 47.41
CA LYS A 77 54.99 46.03 47.04
C LYS A 77 54.67 44.94 46.02
N GLU A 78 55.57 44.73 45.08
CA GLU A 78 55.55 43.71 44.04
C GLU A 78 56.99 43.32 43.71
N ALA A 79 57.18 42.19 43.04
CA ALA A 79 58.46 41.75 42.50
C ALA A 79 58.39 41.72 40.97
N LEU A 80 59.42 42.27 40.33
CA LEU A 80 59.59 42.29 38.88
C LEU A 80 60.86 41.53 38.52
N VAL A 81 60.77 40.70 37.49
CA VAL A 81 61.92 40.15 36.77
C VAL A 81 61.71 40.38 35.28
N GLU A 82 62.72 40.95 34.63
CA GLU A 82 62.78 41.21 33.20
C GLU A 82 63.96 40.46 32.59
N LEU A 83 63.77 39.87 31.41
CA LEU A 83 64.76 39.10 30.68
C LEU A 83 64.83 39.63 29.24
N VAL A 84 66.03 40.00 28.80
CA VAL A 84 66.25 40.56 27.46
C VAL A 84 66.95 39.51 26.59
N PHE A 85 66.26 39.05 25.55
CA PHE A 85 66.83 38.14 24.56
C PHE A 85 67.37 38.88 23.35
N ASN A 86 68.46 38.36 22.76
CA ASN A 86 68.84 38.67 21.38
C ASN A 86 67.94 37.91 20.40
N ASN A 87 67.37 38.61 19.43
CA ASN A 87 66.48 38.10 18.38
C ASN A 87 66.93 38.63 16.98
N THR A 88 68.23 38.85 16.78
CA THR A 88 68.80 39.30 15.49
C THR A 88 68.64 38.28 14.36
N ASP A 89 68.38 37.02 14.70
CA ASP A 89 68.09 35.92 13.78
C ASP A 89 66.59 35.62 13.62
N LYS A 90 65.72 36.43 14.25
CA LYS A 90 64.25 36.32 14.22
C LYS A 90 63.69 34.99 14.76
N THR A 91 64.45 34.29 15.60
CA THR A 91 64.07 33.03 16.26
C THR A 91 62.74 33.11 17.04
N PHE A 92 62.36 34.28 17.56
CA PHE A 92 61.08 34.51 18.24
C PHE A 92 59.91 34.91 17.31
N ALA A 93 60.10 34.90 15.98
CA ALA A 93 59.17 35.43 14.96
C ALA A 93 58.70 36.90 15.17
N ILE A 94 59.33 37.64 16.10
CA ILE A 94 59.08 39.05 16.38
C ILE A 94 60.03 39.93 15.55
N GLU A 95 59.55 41.05 15.01
CA GLU A 95 60.33 41.94 14.14
C GLU A 95 61.51 42.63 14.85
N LYS A 96 61.41 42.89 16.16
CA LYS A 96 62.44 43.59 16.96
C LYS A 96 63.68 42.72 17.17
N ASP A 97 64.88 43.29 17.06
CA ASP A 97 66.17 42.60 17.29
C ASP A 97 66.43 42.20 18.76
N GLU A 98 65.60 42.71 19.68
CA GLU A 98 65.56 42.31 21.07
C GLU A 98 64.13 41.99 21.48
N VAL A 99 63.98 40.99 22.36
CA VAL A 99 62.70 40.63 22.97
C VAL A 99 62.84 40.77 24.49
N ARG A 100 62.14 41.75 25.07
CA ARG A 100 61.99 41.90 26.52
C ARG A 100 60.81 41.06 27.01
N LEU A 101 61.08 40.07 27.84
CA LEU A 101 60.06 39.29 28.55
C LEU A 101 60.05 39.74 30.02
N THR A 102 58.93 40.25 30.51
CA THR A 102 58.84 40.80 31.88
C THR A 102 57.69 40.16 32.64
N ARG A 103 57.97 39.62 33.83
CA ARG A 103 56.95 39.08 34.75
C ARG A 103 56.95 39.86 36.06
N ILE A 104 55.75 40.24 36.51
CA ILE A 104 55.52 40.97 37.76
C ILE A 104 54.59 40.14 38.64
N VAL A 105 54.91 39.97 39.93
CA VAL A 105 54.02 39.35 40.92
C VAL A 105 53.70 40.31 42.06
N ARG A 106 52.40 40.47 42.33
CA ARG A 106 51.84 41.33 43.38
C ARG A 106 51.50 40.55 44.64
N ARG A 107 51.32 41.24 45.77
CA ARG A 107 51.01 40.62 47.09
C ARG A 107 49.72 39.78 47.10
N ASN A 108 48.78 40.03 46.19
CA ASN A 108 47.58 39.20 45.98
C ASN A 108 47.88 37.87 45.23
N GLY A 109 49.14 37.60 44.86
CA GLY A 109 49.56 36.42 44.11
C GLY A 109 49.38 36.54 42.58
N GLN A 110 48.75 37.61 42.10
CA GLN A 110 48.53 37.85 40.67
C GLN A 110 49.88 38.01 39.95
N SER A 111 50.10 37.19 38.92
CA SER A 111 51.20 37.36 37.97
C SER A 111 50.70 38.15 36.76
N ILE A 112 51.42 39.20 36.37
CA ILE A 112 51.26 39.91 35.11
C ILE A 112 52.46 39.56 34.22
N TYR A 113 52.21 39.24 32.96
CA TYR A 113 53.24 38.97 31.96
C TYR A 113 53.24 40.06 30.89
N LYS A 114 54.42 40.36 30.37
CA LYS A 114 54.61 41.30 29.27
C LYS A 114 55.64 40.79 28.25
N ILE A 115 55.41 41.11 26.98
CA ILE A 115 56.40 41.00 25.91
C ILE A 115 56.56 42.40 25.30
N ASN A 116 57.79 42.92 25.26
CA ASN A 116 58.11 44.24 24.71
C ASN A 116 57.18 45.34 25.23
N ASP A 117 56.99 45.36 26.55
CA ASP A 117 56.12 46.23 27.34
C ASP A 117 54.60 46.06 27.21
N GLU A 118 54.10 45.37 26.17
CA GLU A 118 52.68 44.98 26.04
C GLU A 118 52.31 43.88 27.04
N VAL A 119 51.13 43.96 27.66
CA VAL A 119 50.61 42.88 28.51
C VAL A 119 50.14 41.71 27.64
N LYS A 120 50.54 40.49 28.00
CA LYS A 120 50.16 39.23 27.33
C LYS A 120 49.67 38.21 28.35
N THR A 121 48.95 37.20 27.90
CA THR A 121 48.65 36.00 28.70
C THR A 121 49.90 35.12 28.86
N ARG A 122 49.85 34.17 29.80
CA ARG A 122 50.89 33.14 29.91
C ARG A 122 50.97 32.24 28.66
N ALA A 123 49.86 32.04 27.95
CA ALA A 123 49.82 31.18 26.77
C ALA A 123 50.65 31.78 25.64
N GLU A 124 50.38 33.05 25.27
CA GLU A 124 51.15 33.79 24.25
C GLU A 124 52.66 33.87 24.59
N VAL A 125 53.01 34.03 25.87
CA VAL A 125 54.41 34.00 26.32
C VAL A 125 55.07 32.65 26.06
N ILE A 126 54.36 31.55 26.31
CA ILE A 126 54.89 30.20 26.09
C ILE A 126 54.92 29.86 24.61
N GLU A 127 53.98 30.36 23.82
CA GLU A 127 53.99 30.23 22.37
C GLU A 127 55.22 30.94 21.77
N ALA A 128 55.48 32.20 22.16
CA ALA A 128 56.66 32.94 21.72
C ALA A 128 57.99 32.28 22.16
N LEU A 129 58.04 31.70 23.36
CA LEU A 129 59.19 30.92 23.84
C LEU A 129 59.35 29.59 23.07
N ALA A 130 58.25 28.89 22.78
CA ALA A 130 58.26 27.62 22.06
C ALA A 130 58.63 27.78 20.58
N GLN A 131 58.18 28.86 19.92
CA GLN A 131 58.66 29.27 18.59
C GLN A 131 60.18 29.45 18.58
N ALA A 132 60.73 30.03 19.66
CA ALA A 132 62.16 30.17 19.88
C ALA A 132 62.87 28.90 20.40
N GLY A 133 62.20 27.75 20.48
CA GLY A 133 62.77 26.50 20.98
C GLY A 133 63.14 26.50 22.47
N ILE A 134 62.48 27.33 23.28
CA ILE A 134 62.71 27.48 24.72
C ILE A 134 61.50 26.92 25.48
N ASP A 135 61.67 25.79 26.17
CA ASP A 135 60.65 25.28 27.11
C ASP A 135 61.01 25.67 28.57
N PRO A 136 60.13 26.39 29.30
CA PRO A 136 60.29 26.66 30.74
C PRO A 136 60.31 25.41 31.65
N HIS A 137 59.91 24.25 31.11
CA HIS A 137 59.88 22.94 31.75
C HIS A 137 60.93 21.94 31.20
N GLY A 138 61.72 22.35 30.19
CA GLY A 138 62.52 21.44 29.38
C GLY A 138 63.87 21.04 29.98
N PHE A 139 64.57 20.14 29.27
CA PHE A 139 65.89 19.59 29.63
C PHE A 139 67.04 20.59 29.55
N ASN A 140 66.74 21.86 29.31
CA ASN A 140 67.68 22.97 29.41
C ASN A 140 67.71 23.62 30.81
N ILE A 141 66.76 23.33 31.71
CA ILE A 141 66.69 23.97 33.05
C ILE A 141 66.71 22.92 34.17
N ILE A 142 67.89 22.71 34.75
CA ILE A 142 68.09 21.84 35.92
C ILE A 142 68.24 22.69 37.17
N LEU A 143 67.20 22.70 38.00
CA LEU A 143 67.27 23.26 39.35
C LEU A 143 67.80 22.22 40.36
N GLN A 144 68.39 22.70 41.44
CA GLN A 144 68.84 21.89 42.59
C GLN A 144 67.80 20.80 42.96
N GLY A 145 68.23 19.53 42.97
CA GLY A 145 67.36 18.36 43.23
C GLY A 145 66.51 17.85 42.06
N SER A 146 66.46 18.53 40.91
CA SER A 146 65.67 18.10 39.73
C SER A 146 66.26 16.88 39.02
N ILE A 147 67.55 16.60 39.23
CA ILE A 147 68.25 15.46 38.64
C ILE A 147 67.58 14.13 39.03
N ASP A 148 67.17 14.01 40.31
CA ASP A 148 66.50 12.82 40.84
C ASP A 148 65.10 12.61 40.23
N ALA A 149 64.50 13.64 39.63
CA ALA A 149 63.21 13.54 38.94
C ALA A 149 63.34 12.87 37.56
N ILE A 150 64.38 13.19 36.77
CA ILE A 150 64.64 12.58 35.45
C ILE A 150 64.75 11.04 35.57
N ILE A 151 65.40 10.60 36.64
CA ILE A 151 65.63 9.20 37.00
C ILE A 151 64.30 8.49 37.31
N ARG A 152 63.46 9.16 38.10
CA ARG A 152 62.16 8.67 38.59
C ARG A 152 61.02 8.84 37.58
N MET A 153 61.26 9.38 36.39
CA MET A 153 60.26 9.44 35.31
C MET A 153 59.73 8.03 35.00
N PRO A 154 58.40 7.84 34.90
CA PRO A 154 57.80 6.62 34.34
C PRO A 154 58.37 6.28 32.96
N THR A 155 58.38 5.00 32.61
CA THR A 155 58.96 4.52 31.35
C THR A 155 58.23 5.09 30.13
N GLU A 156 56.92 5.26 30.19
CA GLU A 156 56.13 6.01 29.21
C GLU A 156 56.58 7.48 29.05
N ASP A 157 56.88 8.17 30.15
CA ASP A 157 57.27 9.58 30.10
C ASP A 157 58.67 9.72 29.50
N ARG A 158 59.57 8.77 29.78
CA ARG A 158 60.85 8.67 29.06
C ARG A 158 60.67 8.42 27.56
N ARG A 159 59.65 7.67 27.12
CA ARG A 159 59.29 7.59 25.70
C ARG A 159 58.83 8.96 25.17
N LYS A 160 57.88 9.63 25.83
CA LYS A 160 57.34 10.94 25.40
C LYS A 160 58.44 11.99 25.21
N VAL A 161 59.47 11.99 26.06
CA VAL A 161 60.68 12.81 25.89
C VAL A 161 61.42 12.49 24.59
N ILE A 162 61.62 11.21 24.27
CA ILE A 162 62.27 10.79 23.02
C ILE A 162 61.41 11.12 21.79
N GLU A 163 60.08 11.10 21.91
CA GLU A 163 59.15 11.52 20.85
C GLU A 163 59.22 13.03 20.56
N GLU A 164 59.34 13.86 21.60
CA GLU A 164 59.52 15.31 21.49
C GLU A 164 60.90 15.68 20.92
N VAL A 165 61.93 14.91 21.28
CA VAL A 165 63.28 15.03 20.69
C VAL A 165 63.29 14.57 19.22
N ALA A 166 62.54 13.52 18.88
CA ALA A 166 62.35 13.04 17.51
C ALA A 166 61.41 13.91 16.65
N GLY A 167 60.73 14.90 17.25
CA GLY A 167 59.81 15.82 16.56
C GLY A 167 58.54 15.16 16.01
N ILE A 168 58.16 13.96 16.48
CA ILE A 168 57.12 13.16 15.80
C ILE A 168 55.69 13.68 15.97
N ALA A 169 55.47 14.71 16.81
CA ALA A 169 54.17 15.37 16.96
C ALA A 169 53.61 15.93 15.63
N ILE A 170 54.48 16.23 14.65
CA ILE A 170 54.07 16.62 13.29
C ILE A 170 53.37 15.48 12.56
N TYR A 171 53.80 14.23 12.75
CA TYR A 171 53.12 13.05 12.21
C TYR A 171 51.79 12.82 12.92
N GLU A 172 51.74 12.98 14.25
CA GLU A 172 50.49 12.82 15.02
C GLU A 172 49.42 13.82 14.58
N SER A 173 49.76 15.11 14.44
CA SER A 173 48.82 16.14 13.96
C SER A 173 48.38 15.91 12.51
N ARG A 174 49.22 15.31 11.65
CA ARG A 174 48.84 14.90 10.30
C ARG A 174 47.89 13.69 10.30
N LYS A 175 48.13 12.72 11.19
CA LYS A 175 47.25 11.57 11.41
C LYS A 175 45.88 12.01 11.93
N GLU A 176 45.85 12.89 12.93
CA GLU A 176 44.61 13.48 13.48
C GLU A 176 43.78 14.22 12.40
N LYS A 177 44.43 14.97 11.51
CA LYS A 177 43.77 15.60 10.35
C LYS A 177 43.20 14.56 9.38
N SER A 178 43.99 13.56 9.01
CA SER A 178 43.58 12.48 8.10
C SER A 178 42.41 11.66 8.69
N LEU A 179 42.41 11.43 10.02
CA LEU A 179 41.30 10.77 10.72
C LEU A 179 40.01 11.62 10.70
N ARG A 180 40.09 12.93 10.87
CA ARG A 180 38.92 13.85 10.72
C ARG A 180 38.42 13.95 9.28
N GLU A 181 39.28 13.73 8.29
CA GLU A 181 38.89 13.65 6.87
C GLU A 181 38.24 12.29 6.56
N LEU A 182 38.75 11.20 7.13
CA LEU A 182 38.14 9.87 7.07
C LEU A 182 36.74 9.86 7.67
N GLU A 183 36.58 10.38 8.89
CA GLU A 183 35.31 10.48 9.63
C GLU A 183 34.23 11.19 8.79
N LYS A 184 34.53 12.39 8.27
CA LYS A 184 33.62 13.13 7.37
C LYS A 184 33.30 12.40 6.07
N THR A 185 34.24 11.60 5.56
CA THR A 185 34.03 10.80 4.34
C THR A 185 33.10 9.63 4.64
N GLU A 186 33.25 8.98 5.80
CA GLU A 186 32.35 7.92 6.26
C GLU A 186 30.94 8.42 6.57
N GLU A 187 30.77 9.62 7.15
CA GLU A 187 29.47 10.26 7.34
C GLU A 187 28.75 10.49 6.00
N ARG A 188 29.42 11.13 5.03
CA ARG A 188 28.86 11.34 3.67
C ARG A 188 28.50 10.05 2.97
N LEU A 189 29.35 9.02 3.10
CA LEU A 189 29.13 7.70 2.50
C LEU A 189 27.93 7.00 3.14
N LYS A 190 27.72 7.17 4.46
CA LYS A 190 26.55 6.68 5.19
C LYS A 190 25.25 7.41 4.82
N GLU A 191 25.30 8.73 4.61
CA GLU A 191 24.17 9.53 4.11
C GLU A 191 23.78 9.10 2.69
N ILE A 192 24.72 9.19 1.75
CA ILE A 192 24.49 8.91 0.33
C ILE A 192 24.19 7.42 0.11
N GLY A 193 24.81 6.51 0.89
CA GLY A 193 24.47 5.08 0.93
C GLY A 193 23.09 4.79 1.53
N THR A 194 22.47 5.73 2.23
CA THR A 194 21.07 5.62 2.67
C THR A 194 20.12 6.09 1.56
N ILE A 195 20.42 7.22 0.92
CA ILE A 195 19.71 7.70 -0.28
C ILE A 195 19.76 6.64 -1.40
N LEU A 196 20.92 6.00 -1.61
CA LEU A 196 21.10 4.94 -2.60
C LEU A 196 20.22 3.72 -2.28
N ARG A 197 20.09 3.32 -1.01
CA ARG A 197 19.22 2.19 -0.61
C ARG A 197 17.74 2.52 -0.83
N GLU A 198 17.31 3.74 -0.51
CA GLU A 198 15.96 4.21 -0.76
C GLU A 198 15.66 4.28 -2.27
N ARG A 199 16.53 4.91 -3.06
CA ARG A 199 16.44 4.95 -4.53
C ARG A 199 16.50 3.54 -5.14
N THR A 200 17.27 2.60 -4.58
CA THR A 200 17.26 1.18 -5.03
C THR A 200 15.89 0.53 -4.82
N ALA A 201 15.30 0.70 -3.64
CA ALA A 201 14.00 0.12 -3.30
C ALA A 201 12.88 0.74 -4.16
N TYR A 202 12.93 2.06 -4.38
CA TYR A 202 12.00 2.77 -5.23
C TYR A 202 12.12 2.34 -6.70
N LEU A 203 13.35 2.32 -7.26
CA LEU A 203 13.61 1.88 -8.63
C LEU A 203 13.15 0.44 -8.87
N LYS A 204 13.38 -0.47 -7.90
CA LYS A 204 12.95 -1.87 -7.97
C LYS A 204 11.43 -2.06 -7.87
N ASN A 205 10.71 -1.12 -7.25
CA ASN A 205 9.24 -1.12 -7.30
C ASN A 205 8.75 -0.52 -8.62
N LEU A 206 9.34 0.58 -9.08
CA LEU A 206 9.04 1.14 -10.41
C LEU A 206 9.37 0.18 -11.55
N GLU A 207 10.34 -0.72 -11.38
CA GLU A 207 10.66 -1.79 -12.33
C GLU A 207 9.52 -2.80 -12.47
N LYS A 208 8.90 -3.17 -11.33
CA LYS A 208 7.70 -4.02 -11.32
C LYS A 208 6.53 -3.29 -11.97
N GLU A 209 6.28 -2.04 -11.59
CA GLU A 209 5.23 -1.21 -12.19
C GLU A 209 5.43 -1.04 -13.71
N ARG A 210 6.67 -0.78 -14.15
CA ARG A 210 7.06 -0.74 -15.58
C ARG A 210 6.73 -2.07 -16.26
N SER A 211 7.14 -3.19 -15.68
CA SER A 211 6.89 -4.53 -16.26
C SER A 211 5.38 -4.87 -16.30
N GLN A 212 4.60 -4.42 -15.32
CA GLN A 212 3.16 -4.60 -15.26
C GLN A 212 2.44 -3.70 -16.28
N ALA A 213 2.83 -2.43 -16.41
CA ALA A 213 2.31 -1.50 -17.40
C ALA A 213 2.64 -1.93 -18.84
N GLN A 214 3.84 -2.45 -19.08
CA GLN A 214 4.25 -2.97 -20.38
C GLN A 214 3.47 -4.25 -20.73
N ARG A 215 3.37 -5.21 -19.79
CA ARG A 215 2.57 -6.43 -19.97
C ARG A 215 1.07 -6.14 -20.09
N TYR A 216 0.55 -5.12 -19.42
CA TYR A 216 -0.82 -4.64 -19.59
C TYR A 216 -1.05 -4.14 -21.00
N LYS A 217 -0.16 -3.28 -21.53
CA LYS A 217 -0.24 -2.77 -22.90
C LYS A 217 -0.18 -3.90 -23.94
N GLU A 218 0.71 -4.87 -23.77
CA GLU A 218 0.81 -6.07 -24.63
C GLU A 218 -0.47 -6.93 -24.59
N LEU A 219 -1.09 -7.09 -23.42
CA LEU A 219 -2.34 -7.83 -23.24
C LEU A 219 -3.57 -7.05 -23.75
N GLU A 220 -3.62 -5.74 -23.55
CA GLU A 220 -4.65 -4.84 -24.08
C GLU A 220 -4.64 -4.86 -25.61
N GLU A 221 -3.47 -4.74 -26.23
CA GLU A 221 -3.28 -4.88 -27.67
C GLU A 221 -3.64 -6.29 -28.16
N THR A 222 -3.35 -7.33 -27.37
CA THR A 222 -3.77 -8.72 -27.68
C THR A 222 -5.29 -8.87 -27.60
N VAL A 223 -5.97 -8.25 -26.62
CA VAL A 223 -7.43 -8.22 -26.52
C VAL A 223 -8.04 -7.43 -27.68
N ARG A 224 -7.46 -6.27 -28.05
CA ARG A 224 -7.91 -5.46 -29.19
C ARG A 224 -7.83 -6.26 -30.49
N ARG A 225 -6.68 -6.89 -30.76
CA ARG A 225 -6.47 -7.78 -31.93
C ARG A 225 -7.39 -9.00 -31.91
N ALA A 226 -7.59 -9.64 -30.75
CA ALA A 226 -8.49 -10.78 -30.62
C ALA A 226 -9.96 -10.38 -30.88
N ARG A 227 -10.46 -9.28 -30.30
CA ARG A 227 -11.83 -8.77 -30.53
C ARG A 227 -12.06 -8.44 -32.00
N ALA A 228 -11.18 -7.65 -32.61
CA ALA A 228 -11.25 -7.34 -34.04
C ALA A 228 -11.28 -8.61 -34.91
N SER A 229 -10.47 -9.62 -34.57
CA SER A 229 -10.44 -10.90 -35.27
C SER A 229 -11.73 -11.72 -35.10
N ILE A 230 -12.36 -11.68 -33.92
CA ILE A 230 -13.64 -12.35 -33.64
C ILE A 230 -14.79 -11.64 -34.37
N ILE A 231 -14.83 -10.31 -34.35
CA ILE A 231 -15.84 -9.51 -35.06
C ILE A 231 -15.73 -9.75 -36.56
N GLN A 232 -14.53 -9.66 -37.15
CA GLN A 232 -14.29 -10.00 -38.55
C GLN A 232 -14.76 -11.41 -38.90
N LYS A 233 -14.48 -12.42 -38.04
CA LYS A 233 -14.94 -13.80 -38.26
C LYS A 233 -16.46 -13.93 -38.17
N LYS A 234 -17.12 -13.19 -37.27
CA LYS A 234 -18.58 -13.14 -37.16
C LYS A 234 -19.21 -12.55 -38.42
N ILE A 235 -18.65 -11.46 -38.95
CA ILE A 235 -19.07 -10.87 -40.23
C ILE A 235 -18.93 -11.91 -41.36
N GLU A 236 -17.77 -12.58 -41.47
CA GLU A 236 -17.55 -13.66 -42.46
C GLU A 236 -18.56 -14.81 -42.35
N THR A 237 -19.02 -15.17 -41.14
CA THR A 237 -20.07 -16.18 -40.95
C THR A 237 -21.46 -15.65 -41.26
N LYS A 238 -21.78 -14.41 -40.84
CA LYS A 238 -23.08 -13.77 -41.09
C LYS A 238 -23.29 -13.50 -42.57
N GLU A 239 -22.24 -13.15 -43.30
CA GLU A 239 -22.27 -13.00 -44.75
C GLU A 239 -22.53 -14.35 -45.47
N LYS A 240 -22.01 -15.47 -44.95
CA LYS A 240 -22.30 -16.82 -45.48
C LYS A 240 -23.73 -17.25 -45.15
N GLU A 241 -24.19 -17.01 -43.92
CA GLU A 241 -25.59 -17.21 -43.53
C GLU A 241 -26.53 -16.41 -44.43
N LEU A 242 -26.27 -15.10 -44.57
CA LEU A 242 -27.04 -14.17 -45.41
C LEU A 242 -27.14 -14.67 -46.86
N ASN A 243 -26.01 -15.03 -47.48
CA ASN A 243 -26.00 -15.56 -48.85
C ASN A 243 -26.79 -16.88 -48.97
N SER A 244 -26.75 -17.74 -47.96
CA SER A 244 -27.55 -18.98 -47.95
C SER A 244 -29.05 -18.73 -47.80
N VAL A 245 -29.45 -17.72 -46.99
CA VAL A 245 -30.84 -17.31 -46.79
C VAL A 245 -31.38 -16.58 -48.03
N VAL A 246 -30.59 -15.71 -48.66
CA VAL A 246 -30.92 -15.06 -49.95
C VAL A 246 -31.21 -16.12 -51.01
N LYS A 247 -30.32 -17.11 -51.18
CA LYS A 247 -30.54 -18.19 -52.14
C LYS A 247 -31.80 -19.01 -51.82
N SER A 248 -32.06 -19.28 -50.54
CA SER A 248 -33.27 -19.98 -50.09
C SER A 248 -34.55 -19.19 -50.36
N ILE A 249 -34.52 -17.86 -50.23
CA ILE A 249 -35.61 -16.95 -50.61
C ILE A 249 -35.84 -16.98 -52.12
N GLU A 250 -34.78 -16.91 -52.93
CA GLU A 250 -34.92 -16.99 -54.39
C GLU A 250 -35.54 -18.33 -54.83
N ASP A 251 -35.09 -19.44 -54.26
CA ASP A 251 -35.59 -20.77 -54.64
C ASP A 251 -37.05 -20.97 -54.18
N LYS A 252 -37.46 -20.41 -53.03
CA LYS A 252 -38.87 -20.35 -52.60
C LYS A 252 -39.74 -19.45 -53.47
N ILE A 253 -39.21 -18.34 -53.99
CA ILE A 253 -39.92 -17.49 -54.98
C ILE A 253 -40.11 -18.27 -56.30
N LYS A 254 -39.08 -18.95 -56.81
CA LYS A 254 -39.16 -19.81 -58.00
C LYS A 254 -40.14 -20.98 -57.83
N GLU A 255 -40.34 -21.47 -56.60
CA GLU A 255 -41.34 -22.50 -56.27
C GLU A 255 -42.75 -21.91 -56.29
N LYS A 256 -42.97 -20.78 -55.61
CA LYS A 256 -44.23 -20.02 -55.59
C LYS A 256 -44.71 -19.69 -57.00
N ASP A 257 -43.85 -19.12 -57.83
CA ASP A 257 -44.24 -18.62 -59.16
C ASP A 257 -44.70 -19.76 -60.09
N LYS A 258 -44.07 -20.95 -59.97
CA LYS A 258 -44.51 -22.16 -60.68
C LYS A 258 -45.87 -22.70 -60.24
N ILE A 259 -46.23 -22.53 -58.96
CA ILE A 259 -47.55 -22.93 -58.45
C ILE A 259 -48.58 -21.88 -58.84
N LYS A 260 -48.23 -20.58 -58.78
CA LYS A 260 -49.06 -19.49 -59.26
C LYS A 260 -49.40 -19.64 -60.75
N GLU A 261 -48.42 -19.99 -61.59
CA GLU A 261 -48.68 -20.30 -63.01
C GLU A 261 -49.69 -21.43 -63.23
N LYS A 262 -49.84 -22.39 -62.30
CA LYS A 262 -50.87 -23.44 -62.37
C LYS A 262 -52.22 -22.93 -61.89
N ALA A 263 -52.24 -22.13 -60.81
CA ALA A 263 -53.43 -21.50 -60.28
C ALA A 263 -54.07 -20.54 -61.31
N ASP A 264 -53.25 -19.68 -61.94
CA ASP A 264 -53.69 -18.73 -62.97
C ASP A 264 -54.28 -19.46 -64.19
N LYS A 265 -53.70 -20.60 -64.61
CA LYS A 265 -54.26 -21.47 -65.67
C LYS A 265 -55.59 -22.10 -65.24
N LEU A 266 -55.69 -22.63 -64.02
CA LEU A 266 -56.94 -23.17 -63.48
C LEU A 266 -58.05 -22.11 -63.40
N ILE A 267 -57.74 -20.87 -63.02
CA ILE A 267 -58.68 -19.74 -63.05
C ILE A 267 -59.24 -19.55 -64.47
N THR A 268 -58.37 -19.46 -65.49
CA THR A 268 -58.85 -19.31 -66.88
C THR A 268 -59.71 -20.49 -67.34
N GLU A 269 -59.40 -21.72 -66.92
CA GLU A 269 -60.22 -22.90 -67.22
C GLU A 269 -61.57 -22.93 -66.45
N ILE A 270 -61.62 -22.36 -65.24
CA ILE A 270 -62.84 -22.21 -64.44
C ILE A 270 -63.74 -21.17 -65.11
N ASP A 271 -63.21 -20.00 -65.48
CA ASP A 271 -63.97 -18.93 -66.15
C ASP A 271 -64.51 -19.39 -67.51
N GLU A 272 -63.70 -20.08 -68.30
CA GLU A 272 -64.14 -20.74 -69.53
C GLU A 272 -65.29 -21.75 -69.31
N THR A 273 -65.41 -22.33 -68.12
CA THR A 273 -66.45 -23.31 -67.78
C THR A 273 -67.70 -22.61 -67.21
N ASN A 274 -67.51 -21.54 -66.42
CA ASN A 274 -68.56 -20.63 -65.99
C ASN A 274 -69.28 -20.01 -67.19
N ASP A 275 -68.54 -19.62 -68.24
CA ASP A 275 -69.11 -19.03 -69.45
C ASP A 275 -69.95 -20.02 -70.27
N LYS A 276 -69.62 -21.32 -70.20
CA LYS A 276 -70.42 -22.41 -70.79
C LYS A 276 -71.70 -22.62 -69.97
N ILE A 277 -71.63 -22.59 -68.64
CA ILE A 277 -72.81 -22.60 -67.75
C ILE A 277 -73.69 -21.36 -67.98
N ASN A 278 -73.12 -20.17 -68.13
CA ASN A 278 -73.88 -18.93 -68.35
C ASN A 278 -74.66 -18.96 -69.68
N LYS A 279 -74.13 -19.64 -70.72
CA LYS A 279 -74.85 -19.90 -71.97
C LYS A 279 -76.01 -20.88 -71.79
N ILE A 280 -75.80 -21.97 -71.04
CA ILE A 280 -76.87 -22.93 -70.69
C ILE A 280 -77.96 -22.25 -69.86
N ASN A 281 -77.58 -21.49 -68.83
CA ASN A 281 -78.51 -20.74 -67.96
C ASN A 281 -79.36 -19.74 -68.77
N LYS A 282 -78.77 -19.00 -69.72
CA LYS A 282 -79.55 -18.14 -70.64
C LYS A 282 -80.53 -18.92 -71.50
N GLY A 283 -80.14 -20.10 -72.00
CA GLY A 283 -81.01 -20.99 -72.76
C GLY A 283 -82.20 -21.51 -71.92
N ILE A 284 -81.98 -21.84 -70.65
CA ILE A 284 -83.05 -22.19 -69.70
C ILE A 284 -83.96 -20.98 -69.47
N GLN A 285 -83.38 -19.82 -69.13
CA GLN A 285 -84.10 -18.60 -68.73
C GLN A 285 -84.99 -18.02 -69.86
N GLN A 286 -84.65 -18.26 -71.13
CA GLN A 286 -85.49 -17.88 -72.27
C GLN A 286 -86.69 -18.81 -72.51
N ALA A 287 -86.72 -20.02 -71.92
CA ALA A 287 -87.78 -21.01 -72.11
C ALA A 287 -88.67 -21.20 -70.87
N THR A 288 -88.14 -21.07 -69.65
CA THR A 288 -88.88 -21.36 -68.41
C THR A 288 -89.90 -20.29 -67.98
N GLY A 289 -89.84 -19.07 -68.54
CA GLY A 289 -90.48 -17.90 -67.93
C GLY A 289 -91.95 -17.63 -68.27
N LEU A 290 -92.51 -18.20 -69.35
CA LEU A 290 -93.87 -17.86 -69.81
C LEU A 290 -94.64 -18.98 -70.53
N GLU A 291 -93.96 -20.03 -71.01
CA GLU A 291 -94.62 -21.19 -71.65
C GLU A 291 -94.83 -22.32 -70.64
N GLN A 292 -93.79 -22.67 -69.87
CA GLN A 292 -93.86 -23.77 -68.90
C GLN A 292 -94.85 -23.50 -67.76
N GLU A 293 -94.86 -22.29 -67.20
CA GLU A 293 -95.79 -21.89 -66.13
C GLU A 293 -97.25 -21.94 -66.60
N LYS A 294 -97.55 -21.41 -67.80
CA LYS A 294 -98.89 -21.50 -68.40
C LYS A 294 -99.32 -22.92 -68.73
N LEU A 295 -98.41 -23.75 -69.23
CA LEU A 295 -98.74 -25.14 -69.57
C LEU A 295 -98.99 -25.98 -68.30
N HIS A 296 -98.21 -25.72 -67.24
CA HIS A 296 -98.40 -26.32 -65.92
C HIS A 296 -99.71 -25.84 -65.28
N ASP A 297 -100.05 -24.55 -65.38
CA ASP A 297 -101.33 -24.01 -64.90
C ASP A 297 -102.52 -24.53 -65.72
N ASP A 298 -102.42 -24.65 -67.04
CA ASP A 298 -103.44 -25.30 -67.88
C ASP A 298 -103.68 -26.77 -67.41
N VAL A 299 -102.59 -27.53 -67.21
CA VAL A 299 -102.63 -28.91 -66.74
C VAL A 299 -103.17 -29.01 -65.31
N ALA A 300 -102.77 -28.11 -64.42
CA ALA A 300 -103.21 -28.07 -63.02
C ALA A 300 -104.68 -27.67 -62.90
N ASN A 301 -105.15 -26.70 -63.67
CA ASN A 301 -106.57 -26.33 -63.72
C ASN A 301 -107.42 -27.45 -64.34
N LEU A 302 -106.98 -28.07 -65.43
CA LEU A 302 -107.68 -29.23 -66.01
C LEU A 302 -107.71 -30.43 -65.05
N LYS A 303 -106.63 -30.69 -64.30
CA LYS A 303 -106.60 -31.69 -63.22
C LYS A 303 -107.51 -31.30 -62.05
N ALA A 304 -107.57 -30.04 -61.66
CA ALA A 304 -108.45 -29.56 -60.59
C ALA A 304 -109.94 -29.60 -60.98
N GLU A 305 -110.28 -29.35 -62.24
CA GLU A 305 -111.64 -29.54 -62.76
C GLU A 305 -111.98 -31.03 -62.93
N LEU A 306 -111.05 -31.85 -63.43
CA LEU A 306 -111.23 -33.29 -63.55
C LEU A 306 -111.40 -33.94 -62.18
N GLU A 307 -110.55 -33.64 -61.20
CA GLU A 307 -110.75 -34.12 -59.83
C GLU A 307 -111.96 -33.44 -59.17
N GLY A 308 -112.32 -32.20 -59.53
CA GLY A 308 -113.58 -31.59 -59.11
C GLY A 308 -114.83 -32.33 -59.63
N LEU A 309 -114.72 -33.03 -60.76
CA LEU A 309 -115.75 -33.89 -61.32
C LEU A 309 -115.64 -35.34 -60.82
N ARG A 310 -114.43 -35.91 -60.70
CA ARG A 310 -114.18 -37.23 -60.12
C ARG A 310 -114.57 -37.24 -58.66
N VAL A 311 -114.11 -36.30 -57.82
CA VAL A 311 -114.53 -36.19 -56.40
C VAL A 311 -116.02 -35.92 -56.27
N ARG A 312 -116.73 -35.37 -57.28
CA ARG A 312 -118.21 -35.37 -57.27
C ARG A 312 -118.79 -36.75 -57.57
N LYS A 313 -118.32 -37.41 -58.63
CA LYS A 313 -118.73 -38.78 -58.99
C LYS A 313 -118.44 -39.77 -57.85
N GLU A 314 -117.23 -39.73 -57.32
CA GLU A 314 -116.73 -40.48 -56.17
C GLU A 314 -117.40 -40.04 -54.86
N SER A 315 -117.79 -38.77 -54.66
CA SER A 315 -118.61 -38.39 -53.49
C SER A 315 -120.02 -38.96 -53.58
N PHE A 316 -120.54 -39.22 -54.77
CA PHE A 316 -121.79 -39.93 -54.98
C PHE A 316 -121.59 -41.45 -54.80
N GLU A 317 -120.59 -42.05 -55.46
CA GLU A 317 -120.23 -43.47 -55.32
C GLU A 317 -119.77 -43.85 -53.90
N ASN A 318 -119.05 -42.98 -53.18
CA ASN A 318 -118.67 -43.19 -51.78
C ASN A 318 -119.78 -42.85 -50.79
N ARG A 319 -120.75 -42.00 -51.15
CA ARG A 319 -122.00 -41.95 -50.37
C ARG A 319 -122.68 -43.32 -50.43
N ASN A 320 -122.75 -43.92 -51.61
CA ASN A 320 -123.15 -45.32 -51.82
C ASN A 320 -122.29 -46.32 -51.00
N ASN A 321 -120.96 -46.22 -51.05
CA ASN A 321 -120.09 -47.16 -50.31
C ASN A 321 -120.09 -46.96 -48.79
N GLU A 322 -120.16 -45.74 -48.24
CA GLU A 322 -120.27 -45.50 -46.78
C GLU A 322 -121.60 -46.04 -46.22
N ILE A 323 -122.66 -45.93 -47.03
CA ILE A 323 -123.98 -46.51 -46.80
C ILE A 323 -123.89 -48.03 -46.57
N GLU A 324 -122.92 -48.71 -47.20
CA GLU A 324 -122.61 -50.13 -47.02
C GLU A 324 -121.50 -50.42 -45.97
N LYS A 325 -120.41 -49.64 -45.92
CA LYS A 325 -119.21 -49.98 -45.12
C LYS A 325 -119.32 -49.76 -43.62
N ARG A 326 -120.18 -48.83 -43.17
CA ARG A 326 -120.45 -48.61 -41.74
C ARG A 326 -121.03 -49.84 -41.02
N ILE A 327 -121.37 -50.88 -41.77
CA ILE A 327 -121.87 -52.19 -41.32
C ILE A 327 -120.76 -53.09 -40.74
N GLU A 328 -119.49 -52.87 -41.08
CA GLU A 328 -118.43 -53.87 -40.84
C GLU A 328 -117.50 -53.63 -39.65
N GLU A 329 -116.93 -52.44 -39.45
CA GLU A 329 -115.52 -52.38 -39.01
C GLU A 329 -115.24 -52.28 -37.50
N LEU A 330 -116.24 -51.99 -36.66
CA LEU A 330 -116.09 -51.57 -35.25
C LEU A 330 -115.76 -52.73 -34.28
N LYS A 331 -114.72 -53.53 -34.59
CA LYS A 331 -114.52 -54.92 -34.14
C LYS A 331 -113.03 -55.37 -34.09
N ARG A 332 -112.06 -54.57 -33.59
CA ARG A 332 -110.59 -54.84 -33.74
C ARG A 332 -109.70 -54.90 -32.47
N SER A 333 -108.73 -53.98 -32.32
CA SER A 333 -107.37 -54.26 -31.77
C SER A 333 -107.00 -53.60 -30.43
N ALA A 334 -105.94 -54.08 -29.75
CA ALA A 334 -105.57 -53.68 -28.38
C ALA A 334 -104.07 -53.71 -27.87
N PRO A 335 -103.10 -54.54 -28.32
CA PRO A 335 -102.57 -55.51 -27.34
C PRO A 335 -101.17 -55.32 -26.69
N GLU A 336 -100.30 -54.39 -27.09
CA GLU A 336 -98.83 -54.67 -27.10
C GLU A 336 -97.93 -53.96 -26.04
N LEU A 337 -98.44 -53.05 -25.20
CA LEU A 337 -97.62 -52.03 -24.51
C LEU A 337 -96.80 -52.44 -23.26
N GLU A 338 -96.79 -53.70 -22.81
CA GLU A 338 -96.44 -54.05 -21.41
C GLU A 338 -94.97 -54.43 -21.09
N ASN A 339 -94.05 -54.59 -22.05
CA ASN A 339 -92.85 -55.43 -21.83
C ASN A 339 -91.50 -54.76 -21.45
N GLU A 340 -91.26 -53.46 -21.70
CA GLU A 340 -89.87 -52.93 -21.79
C GLU A 340 -89.14 -52.57 -20.47
N ILE A 341 -89.80 -52.57 -19.32
CA ILE A 341 -89.35 -51.80 -18.12
C ILE A 341 -88.24 -52.47 -17.25
N ARG A 342 -87.67 -53.62 -17.66
CA ARG A 342 -87.10 -54.60 -16.69
C ARG A 342 -85.60 -54.54 -16.34
N ASP A 343 -84.69 -54.03 -17.19
CA ASP A 343 -83.30 -54.56 -17.23
C ASP A 343 -82.16 -53.75 -16.53
N LEU A 344 -82.38 -52.53 -16.04
CA LEU A 344 -81.30 -51.57 -15.72
C LEU A 344 -80.77 -51.55 -14.24
N ARG A 345 -80.12 -52.61 -13.70
CA ARG A 345 -79.77 -52.67 -12.24
C ARG A 345 -78.37 -53.16 -11.73
N GLY A 346 -77.24 -52.93 -12.44
CA GLY A 346 -75.92 -52.55 -11.81
C GLY A 346 -74.74 -53.57 -11.63
N LYS A 347 -73.50 -53.04 -11.36
CA LYS A 347 -72.26 -53.71 -10.78
C LYS A 347 -70.95 -52.84 -10.84
N SER A 348 -70.01 -53.00 -9.87
CA SER A 348 -68.49 -53.05 -9.99
C SER A 348 -67.60 -52.09 -9.12
N PRO A 349 -66.52 -52.60 -8.44
CA PRO A 349 -65.43 -51.79 -7.83
C PRO A 349 -63.97 -52.35 -7.97
N GLY A 350 -62.90 -51.57 -7.64
CA GLY A 350 -61.59 -52.16 -7.25
C GLY A 350 -60.30 -51.30 -7.25
N VAL A 351 -59.63 -51.14 -6.09
CA VAL A 351 -58.25 -50.59 -5.93
C VAL A 351 -57.51 -51.30 -4.78
N ALA A 352 -56.53 -52.18 -5.04
CA ALA A 352 -55.94 -53.01 -3.96
C ALA A 352 -54.47 -53.51 -4.11
N LYS A 353 -53.73 -53.23 -5.19
CA LYS A 353 -52.46 -53.95 -5.52
C LYS A 353 -51.13 -53.19 -5.33
N ARG A 354 -51.10 -51.95 -4.83
CA ARG A 354 -49.91 -51.05 -4.93
C ARG A 354 -49.26 -50.59 -3.61
N SER A 355 -49.59 -51.17 -2.47
CA SER A 355 -49.09 -50.73 -1.14
C SER A 355 -48.10 -51.65 -0.43
N ILE A 356 -47.87 -52.87 -0.93
CA ILE A 356 -47.18 -53.95 -0.19
C ILE A 356 -45.66 -53.96 -0.40
N GLU A 357 -45.18 -53.50 -1.56
CA GLU A 357 -43.81 -53.75 -2.02
C GLU A 357 -42.74 -52.89 -1.30
N LEU A 358 -43.07 -51.66 -0.94
CA LEU A 358 -42.15 -50.66 -0.37
C LEU A 358 -41.57 -51.07 1.01
N LYS A 359 -42.21 -51.99 1.73
CA LYS A 359 -41.92 -52.24 3.15
C LYS A 359 -40.76 -53.23 3.40
N ARG A 360 -40.50 -54.17 2.49
CA ARG A 360 -39.61 -55.32 2.75
C ARG A 360 -38.11 -54.99 2.73
N LYS A 361 -37.65 -54.05 1.90
CA LYS A 361 -36.20 -53.83 1.67
C LYS A 361 -35.47 -53.05 2.78
N LYS A 362 -36.18 -52.51 3.78
CA LYS A 362 -35.57 -51.67 4.82
C LYS A 362 -34.92 -52.44 5.98
N ASP A 363 -35.26 -53.71 6.20
CA ASP A 363 -34.90 -54.42 7.44
C ASP A 363 -33.57 -55.19 7.37
N GLU A 364 -33.17 -55.70 6.19
CA GLU A 364 -31.99 -56.59 6.04
C GLU A 364 -30.63 -55.86 6.19
N LEU A 365 -30.57 -54.55 5.93
CA LEU A 365 -29.35 -53.73 6.05
C LEU A 365 -28.79 -53.69 7.49
N ALA A 366 -29.68 -53.76 8.49
CA ALA A 366 -29.42 -53.24 9.82
C ALA A 366 -28.48 -54.09 10.68
N ALA A 367 -28.39 -55.41 10.45
CA ALA A 367 -27.87 -56.33 11.47
C ALA A 367 -26.35 -56.57 11.45
N ILE A 368 -25.67 -56.39 10.31
CA ILE A 368 -24.31 -56.92 10.13
C ILE A 368 -23.20 -55.88 10.41
N GLU A 369 -23.53 -54.59 10.35
CA GLU A 369 -22.57 -53.50 10.57
C GLU A 369 -22.07 -53.42 12.03
N ASP A 370 -22.87 -53.93 12.97
CA ASP A 370 -22.80 -53.62 14.39
C ASP A 370 -21.59 -54.20 15.13
N GLU A 371 -20.80 -55.10 14.53
CA GLU A 371 -19.78 -55.87 15.27
C GLU A 371 -18.31 -55.60 14.91
N ARG A 372 -17.92 -55.16 13.70
CA ARG A 372 -16.50 -54.76 13.46
C ARG A 372 -16.10 -53.58 14.34
N LYS A 373 -17.05 -52.67 14.56
CA LYS A 373 -16.84 -51.39 15.21
C LYS A 373 -16.42 -51.52 16.70
N LYS A 374 -16.51 -52.71 17.32
CA LYS A 374 -16.48 -52.89 18.79
C LYS A 374 -15.13 -53.22 19.46
N ILE A 375 -14.08 -53.74 18.78
CA ILE A 375 -12.86 -54.23 19.48
C ILE A 375 -11.51 -53.60 19.03
N HIS A 376 -11.29 -53.29 17.73
CA HIS A 376 -10.04 -52.58 17.31
C HIS A 376 -10.03 -51.12 17.79
N SER A 377 -11.21 -50.54 17.99
CA SER A 377 -11.46 -49.34 18.79
C SER A 377 -10.78 -49.43 20.16
N LEU A 378 -11.07 -50.48 20.94
CA LEU A 378 -10.55 -50.66 22.30
C LEU A 378 -9.01 -50.72 22.35
N LYS A 379 -8.36 -51.43 21.41
CA LYS A 379 -6.88 -51.51 21.37
C LYS A 379 -6.25 -50.14 21.10
N THR A 380 -6.88 -49.36 20.24
CA THR A 380 -6.44 -48.01 19.88
C THR A 380 -6.69 -47.01 21.02
N GLU A 381 -7.72 -47.22 21.86
CA GLU A 381 -7.94 -46.42 23.08
C GLU A 381 -6.79 -46.53 24.10
N LEU A 382 -6.00 -47.61 24.14
CA LEU A 382 -5.01 -47.82 25.20
C LEU A 382 -3.75 -46.94 25.08
N GLU A 383 -3.02 -47.05 23.97
CA GLU A 383 -1.76 -46.31 23.78
C GLU A 383 -2.01 -44.81 23.64
N THR A 384 -3.14 -44.42 23.05
CA THR A 384 -3.59 -43.02 23.01
C THR A 384 -3.84 -42.46 24.43
N LEU A 385 -4.22 -43.29 25.40
CA LEU A 385 -4.40 -42.90 26.80
C LEU A 385 -3.05 -42.65 27.53
N LYS A 386 -2.04 -43.49 27.27
CA LYS A 386 -0.68 -43.32 27.83
C LYS A 386 -0.05 -41.99 27.42
N ILE A 387 -0.14 -41.66 26.13
CA ILE A 387 0.37 -40.40 25.58
C ILE A 387 -0.39 -39.21 26.19
N ARG A 388 -1.73 -39.26 26.18
CA ARG A 388 -2.61 -38.22 26.72
C ARG A 388 -2.32 -37.85 28.18
N ILE A 389 -1.94 -38.80 29.04
CA ILE A 389 -1.57 -38.54 30.44
C ILE A 389 -0.30 -37.69 30.54
N ARG A 390 0.71 -37.94 29.68
CA ARG A 390 1.94 -37.14 29.65
C ARG A 390 1.65 -35.73 29.17
N ASP A 391 0.99 -35.60 28.02
CA ASP A 391 0.69 -34.31 27.39
C ASP A 391 -0.11 -33.38 28.33
N ARG A 392 -1.04 -33.96 29.10
CA ARG A 392 -1.84 -33.25 30.10
C ARG A 392 -1.01 -32.67 31.26
N ARG A 393 0.04 -33.37 31.72
CA ARG A 393 0.95 -32.85 32.76
C ARG A 393 1.80 -31.69 32.24
N ASP A 394 2.27 -31.77 31.01
CA ASP A 394 3.04 -30.71 30.35
C ASP A 394 2.18 -29.48 29.96
N GLN A 395 0.86 -29.64 29.87
CA GLN A 395 -0.11 -28.55 29.74
C GLN A 395 -0.33 -27.83 31.09
N LEU A 396 -0.50 -28.60 32.18
CA LEU A 396 -0.72 -28.08 33.53
C LEU A 396 0.40 -27.14 34.00
N SER A 397 1.67 -27.48 33.75
CA SER A 397 2.81 -26.66 34.16
C SER A 397 2.85 -25.30 33.44
N LYS A 398 2.43 -25.24 32.18
CA LYS A 398 2.38 -24.00 31.38
C LYS A 398 1.26 -23.07 31.85
N ILE A 399 0.08 -23.64 32.13
CA ILE A 399 -1.10 -22.92 32.61
C ILE A 399 -0.84 -22.24 33.96
N LYS A 400 -0.08 -22.87 34.86
CA LYS A 400 0.31 -22.27 36.14
C LYS A 400 1.18 -21.01 35.95
N ALA A 401 2.22 -21.08 35.11
CA ALA A 401 3.08 -19.93 34.81
C ALA A 401 2.33 -18.79 34.07
N GLU A 402 1.37 -19.13 33.21
CA GLU A 402 0.50 -18.15 32.54
C GLU A 402 -0.39 -17.39 33.54
N GLY A 403 -0.93 -18.08 34.55
CA GLY A 403 -1.74 -17.47 35.61
C GLY A 403 -0.98 -16.43 36.43
N GLU A 404 0.25 -16.73 36.86
CA GLU A 404 1.11 -15.79 37.60
C GLU A 404 1.40 -14.52 36.79
N TYR A 405 1.69 -14.67 35.49
CA TYR A 405 1.95 -13.54 34.60
C TYR A 405 0.73 -12.65 34.37
N ILE A 406 -0.46 -13.24 34.18
CA ILE A 406 -1.71 -12.48 34.04
C ILE A 406 -2.02 -11.71 35.34
N LEU A 407 -1.79 -12.31 36.51
CA LEU A 407 -1.97 -11.66 37.80
C LEU A 407 -1.09 -10.41 37.94
N GLN A 408 0.19 -10.51 37.59
CA GLN A 408 1.11 -9.35 37.64
C GLN A 408 0.62 -8.20 36.73
N GLN A 409 0.10 -8.51 35.53
CA GLN A 409 -0.45 -7.48 34.66
C GLN A 409 -1.69 -6.80 35.26
N ILE A 410 -2.60 -7.54 35.90
CA ILE A 410 -3.84 -6.97 36.48
C ILE A 410 -3.51 -5.89 37.52
N THR A 411 -2.46 -6.09 38.32
CA THR A 411 -2.00 -5.10 39.32
C THR A 411 -1.63 -3.78 38.66
N ASN A 412 -0.70 -3.79 37.69
CA ASN A 412 -0.23 -2.58 37.00
C ASN A 412 -1.39 -1.81 36.34
N TYR A 413 -2.31 -2.51 35.67
CA TYR A 413 -3.49 -1.88 35.04
C TYR A 413 -4.49 -1.29 36.05
N SER A 414 -4.42 -1.64 37.34
CA SER A 414 -5.32 -1.13 38.38
C SER A 414 -4.83 0.15 39.06
N GLU A 415 -3.53 0.42 39.04
CA GLU A 415 -2.93 1.65 39.62
C GLU A 415 -3.10 2.86 38.68
N ASP A 416 -3.19 2.61 37.38
CA ASP A 416 -3.23 3.62 36.30
C ASP A 416 -4.64 4.19 35.96
N LEU A 417 -5.67 3.92 36.77
CA LEU A 417 -7.08 4.27 36.45
C LEU A 417 -7.50 5.65 36.99
N LYS A 418 -8.12 6.47 36.14
CA LYS A 418 -8.66 7.80 36.52
C LYS A 418 -10.13 7.79 36.95
N TYR A 419 -10.87 6.73 36.61
CA TYR A 419 -12.31 6.59 36.86
C TYR A 419 -12.62 5.27 37.55
N GLU A 420 -13.61 5.26 38.43
CA GLU A 420 -13.99 4.08 39.23
C GLU A 420 -14.53 2.92 38.38
N ASP A 421 -15.29 3.20 37.30
CA ASP A 421 -15.93 2.15 36.49
C ASP A 421 -16.14 2.51 35.00
N GLU A 422 -16.29 1.46 34.18
CA GLU A 422 -16.51 1.57 32.72
C GLU A 422 -17.77 2.35 32.35
N LYS A 423 -18.88 2.23 33.10
CA LYS A 423 -20.18 2.85 32.75
C LYS A 423 -20.13 4.36 32.95
N SER A 424 -19.42 4.84 33.97
CA SER A 424 -19.19 6.27 34.17
C SER A 424 -18.37 6.86 33.02
N CYS A 425 -17.35 6.14 32.53
CA CYS A 425 -16.57 6.54 31.36
C CYS A 425 -17.40 6.57 30.07
N LEU A 426 -18.25 5.55 29.85
CA LEU A 426 -19.12 5.44 28.67
C LEU A 426 -20.12 6.59 28.58
N LYS A 427 -20.81 6.90 29.69
CA LYS A 427 -21.78 8.02 29.76
C LYS A 427 -21.14 9.36 29.38
N GLU A 428 -19.93 9.64 29.88
CA GLU A 428 -19.25 10.90 29.56
C GLU A 428 -18.81 10.94 28.08
N SER A 429 -18.30 9.83 27.54
CA SER A 429 -17.97 9.71 26.10
C SER A 429 -19.20 9.97 25.21
N GLU A 430 -20.36 9.39 25.55
CA GLU A 430 -21.62 9.60 24.82
C GLU A 430 -22.13 11.05 24.92
N ASN A 431 -22.15 11.63 26.13
CA ASN A 431 -22.52 13.03 26.35
C ASN A 431 -21.67 14.02 25.55
N LEU A 432 -20.36 13.75 25.41
CA LEU A 432 -19.45 14.58 24.64
C LEU A 432 -19.61 14.37 23.12
N LYS A 433 -19.88 13.14 22.67
CA LYS A 433 -20.18 12.82 21.25
C LYS A 433 -21.48 13.47 20.76
N ILE A 434 -22.53 13.52 21.60
CA ILE A 434 -23.79 14.20 21.27
C ILE A 434 -23.52 15.68 20.98
N LYS A 435 -22.77 16.37 21.86
CA LYS A 435 -22.36 17.78 21.70
C LYS A 435 -21.56 18.02 20.42
N ILE A 436 -20.63 17.12 20.06
CA ILE A 436 -19.92 17.20 18.77
C ILE A 436 -20.90 17.09 17.58
N SER A 437 -21.92 16.22 17.66
CA SER A 437 -22.92 16.06 16.59
C SER A 437 -23.80 17.30 16.41
N GLU A 438 -24.07 18.04 17.48
CA GLU A 438 -24.82 19.30 17.45
C GLU A 438 -24.00 20.42 16.81
N LEU A 439 -22.75 20.60 17.25
CA LEU A 439 -21.82 21.59 16.69
C LEU A 439 -21.46 21.31 15.22
N ARG A 440 -21.41 20.04 14.79
CA ARG A 440 -21.20 19.68 13.38
C ARG A 440 -22.41 20.04 12.50
N LYS A 441 -23.64 19.90 13.01
CA LYS A 441 -24.86 20.37 12.30
C LYS A 441 -24.91 21.89 12.19
N GLU A 442 -24.44 22.61 13.20
CA GLU A 442 -24.29 24.08 13.14
C GLU A 442 -23.36 24.49 11.98
N ILE A 443 -22.19 23.85 11.85
CA ILE A 443 -21.26 24.09 10.72
C ILE A 443 -21.88 23.75 9.37
N GLU A 444 -22.63 22.64 9.27
CA GLU A 444 -23.31 22.27 8.01
C GLU A 444 -24.32 23.34 7.57
N ASN A 445 -25.01 23.97 8.52
CA ASN A 445 -25.94 25.08 8.23
C ASN A 445 -25.19 26.37 7.85
N LEU A 446 -24.13 26.73 8.59
CA LEU A 446 -23.28 27.89 8.26
C LEU A 446 -22.68 27.79 6.84
N ASN A 447 -22.19 26.62 6.43
CA ASN A 447 -21.67 26.41 5.07
C ASN A 447 -22.77 26.51 3.98
N LYS A 448 -24.03 26.20 4.29
CA LYS A 448 -25.16 26.40 3.35
C LYS A 448 -25.51 27.89 3.20
N GLU A 449 -25.39 28.67 4.26
CA GLU A 449 -25.56 30.13 4.23
C GLU A 449 -24.40 30.82 3.49
N GLU A 450 -23.18 30.31 3.66
CA GLU A 450 -21.98 30.76 2.93
C GLU A 450 -22.17 30.63 1.41
N VAL A 451 -22.39 29.40 0.91
CA VAL A 451 -22.61 29.12 -0.53
C VAL A 451 -23.81 29.86 -1.10
N LYS A 452 -24.81 30.21 -0.27
CA LYS A 452 -25.95 31.06 -0.70
C LYS A 452 -25.50 32.51 -0.92
N ASN A 453 -24.71 33.08 -0.02
CA ASN A 453 -24.23 34.46 -0.13
C ASN A 453 -23.14 34.63 -1.19
N GLU A 454 -22.27 33.64 -1.41
CA GLU A 454 -21.32 33.63 -2.54
C GLU A 454 -22.03 33.72 -3.89
N LYS A 455 -23.14 32.97 -4.06
CA LYS A 455 -23.97 33.02 -5.28
C LYS A 455 -24.62 34.39 -5.49
N LEU A 456 -25.13 35.01 -4.43
CA LEU A 456 -25.71 36.36 -4.49
C LEU A 456 -24.67 37.41 -4.91
N ILE A 457 -23.44 37.31 -4.39
CA ILE A 457 -22.32 38.17 -4.80
C ILE A 457 -21.98 37.96 -6.27
N SER A 458 -21.81 36.72 -6.71
CA SER A 458 -21.46 36.41 -8.11
C SER A 458 -22.52 36.89 -9.12
N VAL A 459 -23.81 36.81 -8.76
CA VAL A 459 -24.90 37.37 -9.57
C VAL A 459 -24.83 38.90 -9.60
N ALA A 460 -24.70 39.55 -8.44
CA ALA A 460 -24.64 41.02 -8.35
C ALA A 460 -23.41 41.60 -9.08
N GLU A 461 -22.24 40.99 -8.96
CA GLU A 461 -21.03 41.38 -9.70
C GLU A 461 -21.21 41.21 -11.21
N SER A 462 -21.92 40.17 -11.65
CA SER A 462 -22.27 39.98 -13.06
C SER A 462 -23.27 41.03 -13.58
N GLU A 463 -24.22 41.48 -12.75
CA GLU A 463 -25.21 42.50 -13.10
C GLU A 463 -24.57 43.90 -13.21
N ILE A 464 -23.67 44.25 -12.28
CA ILE A 464 -22.89 45.50 -12.33
C ILE A 464 -22.10 45.57 -13.64
N VAL A 465 -21.30 44.54 -13.96
CA VAL A 465 -20.47 44.50 -15.18
C VAL A 465 -21.32 44.57 -16.46
N LYS A 466 -22.53 44.00 -16.46
CA LYS A 466 -23.46 44.12 -17.61
C LYS A 466 -23.99 45.54 -17.77
N ALA A 467 -24.43 46.18 -16.68
CA ALA A 467 -24.98 47.53 -16.71
C ALA A 467 -23.91 48.59 -17.04
N GLU A 468 -22.70 48.47 -16.48
CA GLU A 468 -21.55 49.30 -16.85
C GLU A 468 -21.20 49.17 -18.34
N LYS A 469 -21.30 47.96 -18.90
CA LYS A 469 -21.10 47.74 -20.34
C LYS A 469 -22.20 48.42 -21.18
N VAL A 470 -23.48 48.32 -20.80
CA VAL A 470 -24.58 49.01 -21.51
C VAL A 470 -24.36 50.54 -21.51
N ASN A 471 -23.95 51.10 -20.38
CA ASN A 471 -23.58 52.52 -20.25
C ASN A 471 -22.40 52.92 -21.16
N LYS A 472 -21.42 52.04 -21.34
CA LYS A 472 -20.31 52.26 -22.26
C LYS A 472 -20.76 52.18 -23.73
N ASP A 473 -21.55 51.16 -24.06
CA ASP A 473 -21.93 50.86 -25.43
C ASP A 473 -22.89 51.93 -26.00
N ILE A 474 -23.87 52.44 -25.23
CA ILE A 474 -24.82 53.47 -25.73
C ILE A 474 -24.16 54.81 -26.09
N ASN A 475 -23.01 55.14 -25.51
CA ASN A 475 -22.24 56.33 -25.91
C ASN A 475 -21.67 56.25 -27.33
N SER A 476 -21.63 55.04 -27.94
CA SER A 476 -21.05 54.79 -29.26
C SER A 476 -22.08 54.64 -30.39
N ILE A 477 -23.38 54.84 -30.12
CA ILE A 477 -24.46 54.57 -31.07
C ILE A 477 -25.15 55.89 -31.50
N ASP A 478 -25.30 56.10 -32.81
CA ASP A 478 -25.95 57.29 -33.38
C ASP A 478 -27.48 57.19 -33.50
N THR A 479 -28.03 55.99 -33.65
CA THR A 479 -29.46 55.73 -33.89
C THR A 479 -30.02 54.67 -32.95
N CYS A 480 -31.17 54.96 -32.34
CA CYS A 480 -31.76 54.14 -31.30
C CYS A 480 -32.33 52.82 -31.87
N PRO A 481 -31.90 51.63 -31.38
CA PRO A 481 -32.39 50.35 -31.89
C PRO A 481 -33.90 50.12 -31.77
N LEU A 482 -34.56 50.78 -30.80
CA LEU A 482 -35.98 50.56 -30.48
C LEU A 482 -36.94 51.49 -31.24
N CYS A 483 -36.54 52.74 -31.50
CA CYS A 483 -37.40 53.74 -32.16
C CYS A 483 -36.85 54.23 -33.52
N GLN A 484 -35.70 53.73 -33.96
CA GLN A 484 -35.04 54.00 -35.26
C GLN A 484 -34.75 55.48 -35.58
N SER A 485 -34.89 56.37 -34.59
CA SER A 485 -34.52 57.78 -34.70
C SER A 485 -33.09 58.03 -34.23
N LYS A 486 -32.51 59.19 -34.58
CA LYS A 486 -31.21 59.62 -34.03
C LYS A 486 -31.31 59.75 -32.50
N ILE A 487 -30.30 59.28 -31.79
CA ILE A 487 -30.27 59.31 -30.32
C ILE A 487 -30.22 60.77 -29.84
N SER A 488 -31.25 61.16 -29.09
CA SER A 488 -31.29 62.40 -28.30
C SER A 488 -30.74 62.17 -26.90
N GLU A 489 -30.36 63.24 -26.20
CA GLU A 489 -29.96 63.17 -24.79
C GLU A 489 -30.98 62.43 -23.92
N SER A 490 -32.28 62.68 -24.11
CA SER A 490 -33.35 61.98 -23.39
C SER A 490 -33.36 60.45 -23.56
N HIS A 491 -32.86 59.91 -24.68
CA HIS A 491 -32.69 58.46 -24.85
C HIS A 491 -31.47 57.94 -24.05
N LYS A 492 -30.40 58.75 -23.97
CA LYS A 492 -29.21 58.43 -23.15
C LYS A 492 -29.54 58.50 -21.67
N GLU A 493 -30.11 59.60 -21.19
CA GLU A 493 -30.52 59.80 -19.80
C GLU A 493 -31.39 58.64 -19.28
N HIS A 494 -32.33 58.16 -20.08
CA HIS A 494 -33.21 57.05 -19.67
C HIS A 494 -32.46 55.73 -19.46
N VAL A 495 -31.51 55.40 -20.35
CA VAL A 495 -30.71 54.16 -20.26
C VAL A 495 -29.62 54.26 -19.20
N PHE A 496 -29.00 55.44 -19.03
CA PHE A 496 -28.08 55.69 -17.91
C PHE A 496 -28.80 55.52 -16.58
N LYS A 497 -29.98 56.12 -16.42
CA LYS A 497 -30.78 56.01 -15.19
C LYS A 497 -31.20 54.58 -14.86
N ASP A 498 -31.72 53.84 -15.86
CA ASP A 498 -32.08 52.43 -15.72
C ASP A 498 -30.88 51.54 -15.35
N SER A 499 -29.70 51.84 -15.90
CA SER A 499 -28.46 51.11 -15.60
C SER A 499 -27.85 51.49 -14.25
N GLU A 500 -27.88 52.77 -13.85
CA GLU A 500 -27.45 53.24 -12.53
C GLU A 500 -28.34 52.68 -11.41
N GLU A 501 -29.65 52.62 -11.62
CA GLU A 501 -30.59 52.00 -10.68
C GLU A 501 -30.28 50.50 -10.50
N LYS A 502 -29.93 49.78 -11.58
CA LYS A 502 -29.48 48.38 -11.52
C LYS A 502 -28.14 48.24 -10.78
N ILE A 503 -27.16 49.09 -11.07
CA ILE A 503 -25.84 49.10 -10.40
C ILE A 503 -25.99 49.37 -8.90
N LEU A 504 -26.85 50.32 -8.51
CA LEU A 504 -27.09 50.67 -7.11
C LEU A 504 -27.78 49.53 -6.34
N ASN A 505 -28.80 48.92 -6.93
CA ASN A 505 -29.48 47.76 -6.35
C ASN A 505 -28.53 46.55 -6.20
N ALA A 506 -27.75 46.22 -7.23
CA ALA A 506 -26.77 45.13 -7.18
C ALA A 506 -25.67 45.39 -6.13
N ASN A 507 -25.14 46.62 -6.04
CA ASN A 507 -24.16 46.98 -5.01
C ASN A 507 -24.72 46.88 -3.58
N SER A 508 -26.02 47.16 -3.37
CA SER A 508 -26.70 46.99 -2.08
C SER A 508 -26.72 45.50 -1.66
N VAL A 509 -27.10 44.60 -2.56
CA VAL A 509 -27.07 43.14 -2.34
C VAL A 509 -25.66 42.65 -2.08
N LEU A 510 -24.70 43.04 -2.93
CA LEU A 510 -23.29 42.66 -2.85
C LEU A 510 -22.67 43.02 -1.49
N ASN A 511 -22.87 44.25 -1.01
CA ASN A 511 -22.33 44.69 0.28
C ASN A 511 -22.96 43.93 1.45
N LYS A 512 -24.28 43.70 1.42
CA LYS A 512 -24.97 42.92 2.45
C LYS A 512 -24.47 41.47 2.52
N SER A 513 -24.40 40.77 1.39
CA SER A 513 -23.91 39.38 1.36
C SER A 513 -22.44 39.27 1.79
N LYS A 514 -21.60 40.28 1.51
CA LYS A 514 -20.20 40.31 1.98
C LYS A 514 -20.08 40.52 3.49
N THR A 515 -20.96 41.32 4.13
CA THR A 515 -20.96 41.44 5.61
C THR A 515 -21.53 40.20 6.29
N GLU A 516 -22.53 39.54 5.70
CA GLU A 516 -23.06 38.27 6.21
C GLU A 516 -21.99 37.16 6.19
N LEU A 517 -21.25 37.00 5.08
CA LEU A 517 -20.14 36.03 4.97
C LEU A 517 -19.07 36.17 6.06
N ALA A 518 -18.64 37.40 6.34
CA ALA A 518 -17.66 37.66 7.40
C ALA A 518 -18.15 37.15 8.78
N SER A 519 -19.44 37.36 9.09
CA SER A 519 -20.05 36.90 10.33
C SER A 519 -20.22 35.37 10.39
N ILE A 520 -20.44 34.71 9.24
CA ILE A 520 -20.56 33.26 9.12
C ILE A 520 -19.20 32.60 9.38
N SER A 521 -18.12 33.13 8.79
CA SER A 521 -16.77 32.58 8.99
C SER A 521 -16.30 32.70 10.44
N GLU A 522 -16.54 33.84 11.11
CA GLU A 522 -16.12 34.04 12.51
C GLU A 522 -16.87 33.08 13.48
N LYS A 523 -18.13 32.75 13.19
CA LYS A 523 -18.89 31.72 13.93
C LYS A 523 -18.29 30.34 13.70
N ARG A 524 -18.08 29.94 12.44
CA ARG A 524 -17.53 28.64 12.06
C ARG A 524 -16.19 28.37 12.77
N ASP A 525 -15.29 29.35 12.80
CA ASP A 525 -13.97 29.21 13.44
C ASP A 525 -14.06 29.01 14.96
N LYS A 526 -15.08 29.57 15.61
CA LYS A 526 -15.35 29.36 17.05
C LYS A 526 -15.92 27.95 17.29
N THR A 527 -16.91 27.53 16.50
CA THR A 527 -17.52 26.19 16.59
C THR A 527 -16.50 25.07 16.31
N LEU A 528 -15.62 25.24 15.31
CA LEU A 528 -14.51 24.32 15.02
C LEU A 528 -13.54 24.16 16.21
N LYS A 529 -13.13 25.26 16.84
CA LYS A 529 -12.26 25.23 18.03
C LYS A 529 -12.93 24.53 19.22
N GLY A 530 -14.24 24.71 19.39
CA GLY A 530 -15.03 23.98 20.38
C GLY A 530 -15.05 22.47 20.16
N ILE A 531 -15.28 22.03 18.91
CA ILE A 531 -15.27 20.60 18.54
C ILE A 531 -13.93 19.94 18.90
N ILE A 532 -12.80 20.54 18.51
CA ILE A 532 -11.46 19.98 18.75
C ILE A 532 -11.19 19.77 20.26
N GLN A 533 -11.64 20.69 21.12
CA GLN A 533 -11.48 20.56 22.57
C GLN A 533 -12.33 19.41 23.16
N ILE A 534 -13.52 19.16 22.61
CA ILE A 534 -14.39 18.07 23.05
C ILE A 534 -13.88 16.72 22.51
N GLU A 535 -13.39 16.67 21.28
CA GLU A 535 -12.78 15.47 20.67
C GLU A 535 -11.52 14.99 21.41
N ASN A 536 -10.77 15.90 22.04
CA ASN A 536 -9.67 15.52 22.94
C ASN A 536 -10.19 14.79 24.18
N LYS A 537 -11.22 15.32 24.84
CA LYS A 537 -11.82 14.71 26.04
C LYS A 537 -12.48 13.35 25.74
N VAL A 538 -13.14 13.22 24.59
CA VAL A 538 -13.69 11.94 24.11
C VAL A 538 -12.58 10.88 24.04
N ARG A 539 -11.43 11.21 23.45
CA ARG A 539 -10.30 10.28 23.33
C ARG A 539 -9.71 9.88 24.68
N GLU A 540 -9.65 10.80 25.65
CA GLU A 540 -9.22 10.47 27.02
C GLU A 540 -10.19 9.49 27.69
N SER A 541 -11.51 9.74 27.64
CA SER A 541 -12.51 8.82 28.21
C SER A 541 -12.54 7.46 27.49
N GLU A 542 -12.33 7.42 26.17
CA GLU A 542 -12.22 6.18 25.40
C GLU A 542 -10.98 5.35 25.78
N SER A 543 -9.85 6.00 26.05
CA SER A 543 -8.65 5.31 26.54
C SER A 543 -8.88 4.63 27.89
N GLU A 544 -9.62 5.27 28.80
CA GLU A 544 -9.94 4.70 30.12
C GLU A 544 -10.95 3.53 30.01
N ILE A 545 -11.91 3.57 29.07
CA ILE A 545 -12.79 2.43 28.75
C ILE A 545 -11.98 1.22 28.30
N ILE A 546 -10.95 1.42 27.45
CA ILE A 546 -10.08 0.34 26.96
C ILE A 546 -9.27 -0.28 28.11
N LYS A 547 -8.76 0.53 29.06
CA LYS A 547 -8.10 0.03 30.28
C LYS A 547 -9.05 -0.85 31.11
N HIS A 548 -10.24 -0.33 31.42
CA HIS A 548 -11.25 -1.04 32.23
C HIS A 548 -11.66 -2.38 31.62
N ARG A 549 -11.89 -2.43 30.30
CA ARG A 549 -12.16 -3.68 29.56
C ARG A 549 -10.98 -4.66 29.63
N SER A 550 -9.78 -4.19 29.31
CA SER A 550 -8.56 -5.01 29.36
C SER A 550 -8.31 -5.63 30.75
N LEU A 551 -8.62 -4.90 31.81
CA LEU A 551 -8.48 -5.35 33.19
C LEU A 551 -9.55 -6.40 33.55
N LYS A 552 -10.80 -6.19 33.14
CA LYS A 552 -11.90 -7.17 33.27
C LYS A 552 -11.60 -8.46 32.52
N ASP A 553 -11.20 -8.37 31.26
CA ASP A 553 -10.90 -9.52 30.41
C ASP A 553 -9.75 -10.35 31.00
N LYS A 554 -8.69 -9.71 31.53
CA LYS A 554 -7.60 -10.40 32.23
C LYS A 554 -8.04 -11.06 33.53
N LYS A 555 -8.93 -10.43 34.31
CA LYS A 555 -9.52 -11.05 35.52
C LYS A 555 -10.33 -12.31 35.18
N ASP A 556 -11.09 -12.29 34.08
CA ASP A 556 -11.87 -13.45 33.64
C ASP A 556 -11.02 -14.50 32.88
N GLN A 557 -9.91 -14.11 32.25
CA GLN A 557 -8.86 -15.04 31.79
C GLN A 557 -8.22 -15.77 32.98
N LEU A 558 -7.74 -15.05 34.00
CA LEU A 558 -7.13 -15.65 35.19
C LEU A 558 -8.07 -16.65 35.89
N ARG A 559 -9.35 -16.31 36.02
CA ARG A 559 -10.40 -17.23 36.54
C ARG A 559 -10.52 -18.52 35.71
N LYS A 560 -10.48 -18.41 34.38
CA LYS A 560 -10.51 -19.58 33.48
C LYS A 560 -9.23 -20.41 33.60
N THR A 561 -8.06 -19.77 33.65
CA THR A 561 -6.75 -20.42 33.82
C THR A 561 -6.72 -21.26 35.09
N VAL A 562 -7.13 -20.71 36.24
CA VAL A 562 -7.22 -21.42 37.54
C VAL A 562 -8.33 -22.49 37.56
N GLY A 563 -9.38 -22.36 36.74
CA GLY A 563 -10.38 -23.40 36.53
C GLY A 563 -9.83 -24.59 35.75
N ASN A 564 -9.22 -24.31 34.59
CA ASN A 564 -8.59 -25.29 33.72
C ASN A 564 -7.48 -26.07 34.43
N GLU A 565 -6.69 -25.39 35.28
CA GLU A 565 -5.66 -25.98 36.13
C GLU A 565 -6.21 -27.16 36.96
N LYS A 566 -7.30 -26.94 37.69
CA LYS A 566 -7.95 -27.95 38.53
C LYS A 566 -8.60 -29.05 37.70
N GLU A 567 -9.26 -28.70 36.61
CA GLU A 567 -9.89 -29.68 35.72
C GLU A 567 -8.85 -30.62 35.10
N LEU A 568 -7.67 -30.11 34.73
CA LEU A 568 -6.55 -30.93 34.25
C LEU A 568 -6.02 -31.87 35.33
N GLU A 569 -5.87 -31.42 36.58
CA GLU A 569 -5.43 -32.26 37.71
C GLU A 569 -6.38 -33.43 38.01
N ASP A 570 -7.70 -33.21 37.89
CA ASP A 570 -8.69 -34.29 38.04
C ASP A 570 -8.81 -35.17 36.78
N GLN A 571 -8.71 -34.60 35.56
CA GLN A 571 -8.66 -35.37 34.30
C GLN A 571 -7.46 -36.33 34.26
N ILE A 572 -6.28 -35.89 34.69
CA ILE A 572 -5.07 -36.73 34.76
C ILE A 572 -5.33 -37.96 35.65
N ARG A 573 -5.94 -37.75 36.83
CA ARG A 573 -6.27 -38.80 37.80
C ARG A 573 -7.24 -39.84 37.21
N ALA A 574 -8.33 -39.37 36.59
CA ALA A 574 -9.34 -40.25 35.98
C ALA A 574 -8.81 -41.02 34.75
N LEU A 575 -7.91 -40.43 33.96
CA LEU A 575 -7.25 -41.11 32.84
C LEU A 575 -6.29 -42.21 33.32
N GLU A 576 -5.54 -41.96 34.40
CA GLU A 576 -4.64 -42.96 34.99
C GLU A 576 -5.40 -44.20 35.46
N GLU A 577 -6.59 -44.04 36.06
CA GLU A 577 -7.48 -45.15 36.40
C GLU A 577 -8.07 -45.88 35.18
N ARG A 578 -8.45 -45.15 34.11
CA ARG A 578 -9.04 -45.76 32.91
C ARG A 578 -8.01 -46.55 32.10
N ARG A 579 -6.74 -46.13 32.07
CA ARG A 579 -5.65 -46.85 31.38
C ARG A 579 -5.61 -48.31 31.79
N VAL A 580 -5.55 -48.55 33.10
CA VAL A 580 -5.41 -49.90 33.71
C VAL A 580 -6.54 -50.84 33.27
N LYS A 581 -7.77 -50.32 33.15
CA LYS A 581 -8.98 -51.11 32.81
C LYS A 581 -9.16 -51.40 31.31
N LEU A 582 -8.42 -50.72 30.44
CA LEU A 582 -8.38 -50.98 28.99
C LEU A 582 -7.23 -51.90 28.60
N GLU A 583 -6.16 -51.94 29.39
CA GLU A 583 -4.98 -52.79 29.19
C GLU A 583 -5.37 -54.28 29.07
N GLU A 584 -6.51 -54.67 29.66
CA GLU A 584 -7.02 -56.05 29.79
C GLU A 584 -7.95 -56.54 28.65
N LYS A 585 -8.43 -55.68 27.73
CA LYS A 585 -9.64 -55.96 26.90
C LYS A 585 -9.48 -56.06 25.38
N THR A 586 -8.25 -56.08 24.85
CA THR A 586 -7.98 -55.48 23.52
C THR A 586 -7.48 -56.43 22.42
N SER A 587 -7.76 -57.73 22.51
CA SER A 587 -7.09 -58.77 21.71
C SER A 587 -7.64 -59.04 20.30
N ASP A 588 -8.96 -58.98 20.06
CA ASP A 588 -9.59 -59.79 18.99
C ASP A 588 -10.53 -59.03 18.01
N LEU A 589 -10.08 -58.62 16.81
CA LEU A 589 -11.01 -58.06 15.80
C LEU A 589 -11.02 -58.65 14.37
N GLY A 590 -10.22 -58.09 13.46
CA GLY A 590 -10.49 -57.69 12.04
C GLY A 590 -11.65 -58.18 11.14
N LYS A 591 -12.54 -59.12 11.52
CA LYS A 591 -13.31 -59.97 10.59
C LYS A 591 -14.62 -59.42 9.96
N PHE A 592 -15.04 -58.16 10.22
CA PHE A 592 -16.49 -57.83 10.19
C PHE A 592 -17.07 -56.72 9.24
N GLU A 593 -16.42 -55.58 8.86
CA GLU A 593 -17.11 -54.44 8.16
C GLU A 593 -17.59 -54.77 6.73
N GLU A 594 -16.96 -55.76 6.11
CA GLU A 594 -16.95 -56.05 4.66
C GLU A 594 -18.32 -56.41 4.05
N ARG A 595 -19.40 -56.33 4.83
CA ARG A 595 -20.74 -56.88 4.53
C ARG A 595 -21.85 -55.83 4.48
N TYR A 596 -21.57 -54.54 4.68
CA TYR A 596 -22.60 -53.52 4.94
C TYR A 596 -23.16 -52.79 3.71
N GLU A 597 -22.30 -52.16 2.90
CA GLU A 597 -22.68 -51.01 2.05
C GLU A 597 -23.73 -51.31 0.95
N SER A 598 -23.94 -52.59 0.62
CA SER A 598 -24.68 -53.06 -0.55
C SER A 598 -26.20 -52.78 -0.59
N LYS A 599 -26.82 -52.23 0.46
CA LYS A 599 -28.29 -52.37 0.68
C LYS A 599 -29.14 -51.10 0.71
N ILE A 600 -28.58 -49.90 0.58
CA ILE A 600 -29.34 -48.64 0.77
C ILE A 600 -30.14 -48.20 -0.46
N MET A 601 -29.60 -48.36 -1.68
CA MET A 601 -30.06 -47.62 -2.88
C MET A 601 -31.45 -48.01 -3.43
N GLU A 602 -32.08 -49.08 -2.94
CA GLU A 602 -33.18 -49.76 -3.64
C GLU A 602 -34.62 -49.30 -3.25
N ILE A 603 -34.78 -48.12 -2.63
CA ILE A 603 -35.99 -47.80 -1.83
C ILE A 603 -36.75 -46.52 -2.26
N GLU A 604 -36.15 -45.59 -2.99
CA GLU A 604 -36.67 -44.20 -3.09
C GLU A 604 -37.62 -43.91 -4.28
N GLU A 605 -37.85 -44.85 -5.19
CA GLU A 605 -38.35 -44.56 -6.57
C GLU A 605 -39.90 -44.45 -6.74
N ILE A 606 -40.73 -44.75 -5.73
CA ILE A 606 -42.04 -45.40 -5.98
C ILE A 606 -43.35 -44.55 -5.84
N SER A 607 -43.39 -43.40 -5.16
CA SER A 607 -44.66 -42.81 -4.63
C SER A 607 -45.29 -41.62 -5.42
N SER A 608 -46.48 -41.74 -6.07
CA SER A 608 -47.10 -40.61 -6.84
C SER A 608 -48.66 -40.41 -6.98
N ARG A 609 -49.37 -40.91 -8.03
CA ARG A 609 -50.61 -40.26 -8.63
C ARG A 609 -51.85 -41.16 -8.90
N THR A 610 -53.11 -40.67 -8.75
CA THR A 610 -54.42 -41.25 -9.28
C THR A 610 -55.71 -40.38 -9.04
N GLU A 611 -56.88 -40.73 -9.68
CA GLU A 611 -58.36 -40.44 -9.40
C GLU A 611 -59.25 -40.84 -10.67
N GLU A 612 -60.62 -40.89 -10.86
CA GLU A 612 -61.95 -40.89 -10.13
C GLU A 612 -63.16 -41.48 -11.02
N ASN A 613 -64.49 -41.36 -10.71
CA ASN A 613 -65.64 -42.19 -11.26
C ASN A 613 -67.12 -41.57 -11.33
N ILE A 614 -68.18 -42.36 -11.69
CA ILE A 614 -69.69 -42.24 -11.46
C ILE A 614 -70.59 -41.39 -12.45
N ASP A 615 -71.92 -41.57 -12.76
CA ASP A 615 -72.98 -42.67 -12.77
C ASP A 615 -74.24 -42.31 -13.67
N ALA A 616 -75.50 -42.84 -13.49
CA ALA A 616 -76.65 -42.83 -14.47
C ALA A 616 -78.12 -42.52 -13.96
N THR A 617 -79.21 -42.83 -14.73
CA THR A 617 -80.66 -42.42 -14.51
C THR A 617 -81.73 -43.31 -15.24
N LEU A 618 -83.03 -43.34 -14.83
CA LEU A 618 -84.04 -44.41 -15.18
C LEU A 618 -85.56 -44.12 -14.87
N MET A 619 -86.53 -43.92 -15.82
CA MET A 619 -88.04 -43.95 -15.60
C MET A 619 -89.02 -43.82 -16.85
N TYR A 620 -90.33 -44.20 -16.68
CA TYR A 620 -91.62 -43.90 -17.42
C TYR A 620 -91.91 -44.48 -18.84
N LYS A 621 -93.16 -44.97 -19.13
CA LYS A 621 -93.57 -45.55 -20.46
C LYS A 621 -95.09 -45.78 -20.83
N GLU A 622 -96.12 -45.27 -20.14
CA GLU A 622 -97.51 -45.85 -20.18
C GLU A 622 -98.69 -44.90 -20.60
N GLN A 623 -99.77 -45.38 -21.32
CA GLN A 623 -101.11 -44.72 -21.47
C GLN A 623 -102.37 -45.53 -22.01
N GLU A 624 -103.13 -45.10 -23.05
CA GLU A 624 -104.59 -45.39 -23.32
C GLU A 624 -104.94 -46.50 -24.39
N LEU A 625 -106.23 -46.93 -24.47
CA LEU A 625 -106.74 -48.14 -25.17
C LEU A 625 -108.14 -48.11 -25.90
N GLU A 626 -109.05 -47.15 -25.68
CA GLU A 626 -110.48 -47.50 -25.38
C GLU A 626 -111.59 -47.74 -26.47
N LYS A 627 -111.86 -46.83 -27.45
CA LYS A 627 -113.25 -46.53 -27.92
C LYS A 627 -113.74 -47.22 -29.25
N VAL A 628 -115.06 -47.55 -29.39
CA VAL A 628 -115.55 -48.53 -30.43
C VAL A 628 -116.89 -48.33 -31.24
N LEU A 629 -118.12 -48.58 -30.73
CA LEU A 629 -118.96 -49.73 -31.22
C LEU A 629 -120.02 -49.75 -32.38
N ASN A 630 -121.03 -48.84 -32.60
CA ASN A 630 -122.23 -49.19 -33.44
C ASN A 630 -122.98 -48.02 -34.15
N ILE A 631 -123.53 -48.18 -35.39
CA ILE A 631 -123.92 -47.01 -36.25
C ILE A 631 -124.87 -47.18 -37.52
N ILE A 632 -125.61 -48.28 -37.72
CA ILE A 632 -125.78 -48.90 -39.08
C ILE A 632 -126.96 -48.56 -40.05
N LYS A 633 -128.25 -48.59 -39.67
CA LYS A 633 -129.35 -49.01 -40.61
C LYS A 633 -129.97 -47.96 -41.57
N ARG A 634 -129.59 -46.68 -41.51
CA ARG A 634 -130.40 -45.58 -42.14
C ARG A 634 -130.19 -45.40 -43.66
N SER A 635 -129.42 -46.29 -44.27
CA SER A 635 -128.51 -45.94 -45.35
C SER A 635 -129.07 -46.15 -46.77
N VAL A 636 -129.82 -47.24 -47.00
CA VAL A 636 -129.99 -47.83 -48.35
C VAL A 636 -130.77 -46.97 -49.36
N ARG A 637 -131.77 -46.16 -48.95
CA ARG A 637 -132.61 -45.43 -49.94
C ARG A 637 -131.89 -44.22 -50.55
N ASP A 638 -130.87 -43.68 -49.91
CA ASP A 638 -130.02 -42.60 -50.47
C ASP A 638 -129.21 -43.07 -51.71
N SER A 639 -129.33 -44.34 -52.13
CA SER A 639 -128.53 -44.98 -53.18
C SER A 639 -129.03 -44.75 -54.63
N GLU A 640 -130.34 -44.82 -54.88
CA GLU A 640 -130.86 -44.90 -56.27
C GLU A 640 -130.87 -43.54 -57.01
N GLU A 641 -131.08 -42.43 -56.30
CA GLU A 641 -131.01 -41.07 -56.89
C GLU A 641 -129.56 -40.65 -57.20
N VAL A 642 -128.60 -41.24 -56.47
CA VAL A 642 -127.17 -40.99 -56.56
C VAL A 642 -126.59 -41.56 -57.87
N ASP A 643 -126.98 -42.77 -58.28
CA ASP A 643 -126.48 -43.42 -59.50
C ASP A 643 -126.85 -42.69 -60.80
N ASN A 644 -128.01 -42.04 -60.87
CA ASN A 644 -128.37 -41.23 -62.06
C ASN A 644 -127.43 -40.01 -62.19
N SER A 645 -127.04 -39.41 -61.06
CA SER A 645 -126.11 -38.26 -61.03
C SER A 645 -124.69 -38.66 -61.43
N VAL A 646 -124.26 -39.89 -61.11
CA VAL A 646 -122.95 -40.46 -61.47
C VAL A 646 -122.78 -40.56 -62.99
N ASN A 647 -123.82 -40.93 -63.73
CA ASN A 647 -123.76 -41.14 -65.18
C ASN A 647 -123.59 -39.84 -65.99
N GLU A 648 -124.28 -38.75 -65.62
CA GLU A 648 -124.16 -37.47 -66.34
C GLU A 648 -122.78 -36.82 -66.10
N ILE A 649 -122.15 -37.07 -64.94
CA ILE A 649 -120.78 -36.64 -64.65
C ILE A 649 -119.76 -37.46 -65.45
N ALA A 650 -120.00 -38.75 -65.69
CA ALA A 650 -119.07 -39.63 -66.41
C ALA A 650 -118.78 -39.16 -67.84
N GLN A 651 -119.78 -38.70 -68.60
CA GLN A 651 -119.55 -38.19 -69.97
C GLN A 651 -118.70 -36.90 -69.99
N ARG A 652 -118.85 -36.03 -68.98
CA ARG A 652 -118.02 -34.81 -68.86
C ARG A 652 -116.59 -35.08 -68.43
N LEU A 653 -116.34 -36.20 -67.73
CA LEU A 653 -114.98 -36.66 -67.44
C LEU A 653 -114.27 -37.09 -68.72
N GLU A 654 -114.88 -37.97 -69.53
CA GLU A 654 -114.26 -38.55 -70.72
C GLU A 654 -113.82 -37.51 -71.77
N GLU A 655 -114.58 -36.41 -71.93
CA GLU A 655 -114.24 -35.29 -72.82
C GLU A 655 -113.11 -34.40 -72.26
N LYS A 656 -113.03 -34.23 -70.94
CA LYS A 656 -111.97 -33.48 -70.26
C LYS A 656 -110.66 -34.29 -70.17
N GLU A 657 -110.73 -35.61 -69.99
CA GLU A 657 -109.56 -36.49 -69.85
C GLU A 657 -108.71 -36.51 -71.14
N LYS A 658 -109.32 -36.51 -72.33
CA LYS A 658 -108.58 -36.38 -73.61
C LYS A 658 -107.80 -35.06 -73.72
N ASN A 659 -108.40 -33.95 -73.30
CA ASN A 659 -107.72 -32.65 -73.31
C ASN A 659 -106.52 -32.62 -72.33
N LEU A 660 -106.59 -33.40 -71.24
CA LEU A 660 -105.46 -33.54 -70.32
C LEU A 660 -104.33 -34.38 -70.93
N GLU A 661 -104.63 -35.49 -71.62
CA GLU A 661 -103.60 -36.35 -72.23
C GLU A 661 -102.72 -35.59 -73.25
N GLU A 662 -103.31 -34.76 -74.12
CA GLU A 662 -102.54 -33.97 -75.09
C GLU A 662 -101.61 -32.94 -74.40
N LYS A 663 -102.10 -32.27 -73.36
CA LYS A 663 -101.33 -31.28 -72.59
C LYS A 663 -100.21 -31.92 -71.77
N GLU A 664 -100.47 -33.05 -71.10
CA GLU A 664 -99.42 -33.80 -70.38
C GLU A 664 -98.31 -34.29 -71.30
N LYS A 665 -98.63 -34.61 -72.57
CA LYS A 665 -97.63 -35.07 -73.53
C LYS A 665 -96.65 -33.95 -73.91
N GLN A 666 -97.17 -32.74 -74.12
CA GLN A 666 -96.37 -31.53 -74.33
C GLN A 666 -95.51 -31.20 -73.10
N GLU A 667 -96.06 -31.36 -71.89
CA GLU A 667 -95.32 -31.17 -70.63
C GLU A 667 -94.14 -32.16 -70.49
N LYS A 668 -94.35 -33.43 -70.83
CA LYS A 668 -93.32 -34.49 -70.74
C LYS A 668 -92.16 -34.25 -71.70
N GLU A 669 -92.44 -33.89 -72.96
CA GLU A 669 -91.38 -33.58 -73.95
C GLU A 669 -90.55 -32.35 -73.54
N LEU A 670 -91.19 -31.33 -72.96
CA LEU A 670 -90.52 -30.14 -72.44
C LEU A 670 -89.63 -30.47 -71.23
N ASN A 671 -90.14 -31.27 -70.28
CA ASN A 671 -89.40 -31.70 -69.08
C ASN A 671 -88.20 -32.59 -69.40
N GLU A 672 -88.29 -33.50 -70.39
CA GLU A 672 -87.11 -34.26 -70.85
C GLU A 672 -85.99 -33.37 -71.41
N ARG A 673 -86.36 -32.33 -72.15
CA ARG A 673 -85.41 -31.37 -72.72
C ARG A 673 -84.70 -30.56 -71.63
N PHE A 674 -85.44 -30.07 -70.65
CA PHE A 674 -84.86 -29.40 -69.49
C PHE A 674 -83.96 -30.33 -68.66
N LYS A 675 -84.39 -31.58 -68.43
CA LYS A 675 -83.60 -32.56 -67.66
C LYS A 675 -82.20 -32.75 -68.23
N LYS A 676 -82.06 -32.89 -69.55
CA LYS A 676 -80.75 -33.00 -70.24
C LYS A 676 -79.89 -31.74 -70.04
N MET A 677 -80.48 -30.55 -70.10
CA MET A 677 -79.76 -29.29 -69.85
C MET A 677 -79.33 -29.12 -68.38
N PHE A 678 -80.12 -29.62 -67.42
CA PHE A 678 -79.72 -29.68 -66.01
C PHE A 678 -78.61 -30.71 -65.77
N GLU A 679 -78.67 -31.90 -66.39
CA GLU A 679 -77.61 -32.91 -66.29
C GLU A 679 -76.27 -32.39 -66.85
N GLU A 680 -76.28 -31.70 -68.00
CA GLU A 680 -75.08 -31.03 -68.53
C GLU A 680 -74.57 -29.92 -67.60
N ARG A 681 -75.46 -29.06 -67.08
CA ARG A 681 -75.11 -28.02 -66.10
C ARG A 681 -74.45 -28.63 -64.86
N ASP A 682 -75.01 -29.69 -64.29
CA ASP A 682 -74.56 -30.28 -63.04
C ASP A 682 -73.21 -31.02 -63.19
N ILE A 683 -72.95 -31.61 -64.37
CA ILE A 683 -71.63 -32.15 -64.72
C ILE A 683 -70.59 -31.02 -64.80
N LEU A 684 -70.94 -29.87 -65.37
CA LEU A 684 -70.05 -28.70 -65.42
C LEU A 684 -69.85 -28.06 -64.03
N GLN A 685 -70.89 -27.99 -63.19
CA GLN A 685 -70.78 -27.51 -61.81
C GLN A 685 -69.89 -28.42 -60.96
N LYS A 686 -69.97 -29.75 -61.12
CA LYS A 686 -69.05 -30.69 -60.45
C LYS A 686 -67.60 -30.45 -60.86
N LYS A 687 -67.33 -30.29 -62.17
CA LYS A 687 -65.98 -29.96 -62.67
C LYS A 687 -65.46 -28.62 -62.18
N ILE A 688 -66.32 -27.61 -62.03
CA ILE A 688 -65.96 -26.34 -61.37
C ILE A 688 -65.69 -26.53 -59.88
N SER A 689 -66.49 -27.35 -59.17
CA SER A 689 -66.25 -27.66 -57.76
C SER A 689 -64.91 -28.37 -57.53
N GLU A 690 -64.56 -29.33 -58.39
CA GLU A 690 -63.26 -30.02 -58.38
C GLU A 690 -62.11 -29.05 -58.68
N LYS A 691 -62.23 -28.21 -59.70
CA LYS A 691 -61.20 -27.21 -60.03
C LYS A 691 -61.07 -26.11 -58.96
N ASN A 692 -62.17 -25.71 -58.32
CA ASN A 692 -62.16 -24.77 -57.20
C ASN A 692 -61.49 -25.36 -55.96
N LEU A 693 -61.64 -26.67 -55.72
CA LEU A 693 -60.91 -27.38 -54.65
C LEU A 693 -59.40 -27.32 -54.93
N ASN A 694 -58.97 -27.75 -56.12
CA ASN A 694 -57.56 -27.72 -56.53
C ASN A 694 -56.98 -26.29 -56.54
N LEU A 695 -57.78 -25.29 -56.90
CA LEU A 695 -57.40 -23.87 -56.85
C LEU A 695 -57.25 -23.39 -55.40
N SER A 696 -58.13 -23.80 -54.49
CA SER A 696 -58.02 -23.51 -53.05
C SER A 696 -56.79 -24.17 -52.43
N GLU A 697 -56.46 -25.39 -52.85
CA GLU A 697 -55.21 -26.08 -52.48
C GLU A 697 -53.98 -25.31 -52.96
N PHE A 698 -53.90 -24.95 -54.25
CA PHE A 698 -52.78 -24.15 -54.77
C PHE A 698 -52.70 -22.74 -54.15
N GLN A 699 -53.82 -22.08 -53.85
CA GLN A 699 -53.84 -20.82 -53.11
C GLN A 699 -53.32 -21.00 -51.67
N THR A 700 -53.61 -22.14 -51.04
CA THR A 700 -53.10 -22.49 -49.71
C THR A 700 -51.60 -22.79 -49.75
N GLU A 701 -51.11 -23.53 -50.75
CA GLU A 701 -49.67 -23.75 -50.99
C GLU A 701 -48.93 -22.43 -51.24
N ILE A 702 -49.45 -21.58 -52.13
CA ILE A 702 -48.88 -20.25 -52.41
C ILE A 702 -48.78 -19.43 -51.12
N ARG A 703 -49.84 -19.42 -50.30
CA ARG A 703 -49.85 -18.69 -49.03
C ARG A 703 -48.85 -19.25 -48.03
N GLN A 704 -48.75 -20.58 -47.89
CA GLN A 704 -47.73 -21.21 -47.05
C GLN A 704 -46.31 -20.89 -47.50
N ILE A 705 -46.05 -20.84 -48.81
CA ILE A 705 -44.75 -20.46 -49.37
C ILE A 705 -44.51 -18.95 -49.22
N GLU A 706 -45.53 -18.09 -49.31
CA GLU A 706 -45.43 -16.67 -48.99
C GLU A 706 -45.09 -16.44 -47.51
N ASP A 707 -45.75 -17.13 -46.58
CA ASP A 707 -45.48 -17.05 -45.15
C ASP A 707 -44.06 -17.57 -44.81
N GLN A 708 -43.63 -18.69 -45.41
CA GLN A 708 -42.24 -19.17 -45.34
C GLN A 708 -41.25 -18.13 -45.91
N THR A 709 -41.57 -17.52 -47.05
CA THR A 709 -40.73 -16.51 -47.70
C THR A 709 -40.64 -15.23 -46.87
N ASN A 710 -41.73 -14.82 -46.23
CA ASN A 710 -41.78 -13.65 -45.36
C ASN A 710 -41.03 -13.91 -44.04
N TYR A 711 -41.15 -15.10 -43.46
CA TYR A 711 -40.33 -15.54 -42.32
C TYR A 711 -38.82 -15.52 -42.68
N LEU A 712 -38.44 -16.05 -43.84
CA LEU A 712 -37.06 -16.00 -44.32
C LEU A 712 -36.58 -14.57 -44.62
N LYS A 713 -37.43 -13.67 -45.13
CA LYS A 713 -37.12 -12.24 -45.32
C LYS A 713 -36.89 -11.50 -44.00
N ILE A 714 -37.70 -11.79 -42.97
CA ILE A 714 -37.50 -11.27 -41.60
C ILE A 714 -36.17 -11.81 -41.05
N GLY A 715 -35.87 -13.09 -41.27
CA GLY A 715 -34.57 -13.69 -40.99
C GLY A 715 -33.41 -12.99 -41.70
N LYS A 716 -33.54 -12.72 -43.01
CA LYS A 716 -32.55 -11.96 -43.80
C LYS A 716 -32.32 -10.58 -43.20
N ALA A 717 -33.37 -9.79 -42.96
CA ALA A 717 -33.26 -8.45 -42.40
C ALA A 717 -32.59 -8.43 -41.01
N LYS A 718 -32.86 -9.46 -40.18
CA LYS A 718 -32.18 -9.65 -38.89
C LYS A 718 -30.69 -9.98 -39.07
N ILE A 719 -30.33 -10.80 -40.05
CA ILE A 719 -28.94 -11.16 -40.35
C ILE A 719 -28.18 -10.01 -41.02
N ASP A 720 -28.81 -9.21 -41.89
CA ASP A 720 -28.25 -7.97 -42.43
C ASP A 720 -27.94 -6.99 -41.28
N ALA A 721 -28.90 -6.74 -40.39
CA ALA A 721 -28.69 -5.84 -39.24
C ALA A 721 -27.61 -6.37 -38.26
N GLU A 722 -27.53 -7.68 -38.05
CA GLU A 722 -26.43 -8.32 -37.30
C GLU A 722 -25.07 -8.17 -38.01
N LYS A 723 -25.05 -8.10 -39.34
CA LYS A 723 -23.84 -7.89 -40.15
C LYS A 723 -23.41 -6.42 -40.13
N GLU A 724 -24.33 -5.48 -40.41
CA GLU A 724 -24.08 -4.04 -40.38
C GLU A 724 -23.64 -3.57 -38.98
N ALA A 725 -24.25 -4.09 -37.92
CA ALA A 725 -23.80 -3.84 -36.55
C ALA A 725 -22.37 -4.34 -36.32
N GLY A 726 -22.02 -5.53 -36.81
CA GLY A 726 -20.66 -6.06 -36.75
C GLY A 726 -19.65 -5.23 -37.55
N GLU A 727 -20.02 -4.76 -38.75
CA GLU A 727 -19.18 -3.87 -39.59
C GLU A 727 -18.99 -2.50 -38.93
N MET A 728 -20.01 -1.98 -38.24
CA MET A 728 -19.93 -0.76 -37.45
C MET A 728 -19.04 -0.94 -36.21
N GLU A 729 -19.20 -2.03 -35.44
CA GLU A 729 -18.28 -2.40 -34.35
C GLU A 729 -16.83 -2.51 -34.86
N MET A 730 -16.62 -3.12 -36.03
CA MET A 730 -15.29 -3.31 -36.62
C MET A 730 -14.59 -1.98 -36.97
N SER A 731 -15.35 -0.90 -37.21
CA SER A 731 -14.78 0.41 -37.52
C SER A 731 -13.96 1.01 -36.35
N GLU A 732 -14.31 0.70 -35.09
CA GLU A 732 -13.55 1.11 -33.90
C GLU A 732 -12.15 0.44 -33.83
N PHE A 733 -11.96 -0.64 -34.59
CA PHE A 733 -10.72 -1.41 -34.65
C PHE A 733 -9.89 -1.13 -35.92
N ALA A 734 -10.22 -0.08 -36.68
CA ALA A 734 -9.46 0.33 -37.87
C ALA A 734 -7.94 0.41 -37.60
N GLY A 735 -7.14 -0.18 -38.50
CA GLY A 735 -5.67 -0.26 -38.38
C GLY A 735 -5.14 -1.38 -37.47
N THR A 736 -6.01 -2.19 -36.85
CA THR A 736 -5.61 -3.31 -35.97
C THR A 736 -5.23 -4.57 -36.78
N GLU A 737 -4.08 -5.20 -36.49
CA GLU A 737 -3.69 -6.46 -37.15
C GLU A 737 -4.59 -7.66 -36.76
N LEU A 738 -5.01 -8.44 -37.76
CA LEU A 738 -5.87 -9.60 -37.57
C LEU A 738 -5.09 -10.89 -37.25
N ILE A 739 -5.53 -11.62 -36.22
CA ILE A 739 -4.99 -12.90 -35.78
C ILE A 739 -5.68 -14.04 -36.56
N LYS A 740 -4.90 -14.85 -37.28
CA LYS A 740 -5.40 -16.03 -37.99
C LYS A 740 -5.72 -17.16 -36.99
N GLY A 741 -6.96 -17.63 -36.98
CA GLY A 741 -7.44 -18.73 -36.12
C GLY A 741 -8.90 -19.10 -36.37
N SER A 742 -9.41 -20.05 -35.57
CA SER A 742 -10.84 -20.36 -35.42
C SER A 742 -11.50 -19.45 -34.38
N VAL A 743 -12.83 -19.44 -34.30
CA VAL A 743 -13.57 -18.61 -33.32
C VAL A 743 -13.33 -19.09 -31.89
N GLU A 744 -13.24 -20.40 -31.66
CA GLU A 744 -12.94 -20.99 -30.34
C GLU A 744 -11.53 -20.59 -29.89
N TYR A 745 -10.52 -20.74 -30.76
CA TYR A 745 -9.13 -20.36 -30.46
C TYR A 745 -9.01 -18.87 -30.14
N LEU A 746 -9.69 -18.01 -30.91
CA LEU A 746 -9.68 -16.57 -30.67
C LEU A 746 -10.42 -16.20 -29.37
N ASN A 747 -11.55 -16.84 -29.06
CA ASN A 747 -12.27 -16.67 -27.79
C ASN A 747 -11.46 -17.17 -26.59
N GLU A 748 -10.79 -18.32 -26.69
CA GLU A 748 -9.92 -18.85 -25.64
C GLU A 748 -8.73 -17.92 -25.37
N ARG A 749 -8.11 -17.40 -26.44
CA ARG A 749 -7.01 -16.43 -26.37
C ARG A 749 -7.47 -15.08 -25.84
N LEU A 750 -8.65 -14.62 -26.21
CA LEU A 750 -9.30 -13.43 -25.67
C LEU A 750 -9.53 -13.59 -24.16
N LEU A 751 -10.15 -14.70 -23.75
CA LEU A 751 -10.54 -14.96 -22.36
C LEU A 751 -9.31 -15.05 -21.45
N LYS A 752 -8.28 -15.82 -21.85
CA LYS A 752 -6.99 -15.87 -21.12
C LYS A 752 -6.30 -14.50 -21.02
N ALA A 753 -6.42 -13.66 -22.04
CA ALA A 753 -5.87 -12.30 -22.01
C ALA A 753 -6.70 -11.36 -21.11
N GLN A 754 -8.03 -11.48 -21.09
CA GLN A 754 -8.91 -10.73 -20.19
C GLN A 754 -8.76 -11.16 -18.73
N GLU A 755 -8.63 -12.45 -18.44
CA GLU A 755 -8.26 -12.98 -17.12
C GLU A 755 -6.90 -12.40 -16.68
N SER A 756 -5.90 -12.47 -17.56
CA SER A 756 -4.57 -11.90 -17.29
C SER A 756 -4.63 -10.39 -17.01
N LEU A 757 -5.45 -9.62 -17.74
CA LEU A 757 -5.65 -8.19 -17.47
C LEU A 757 -6.33 -7.94 -16.12
N SER A 758 -7.38 -8.69 -15.80
CA SER A 758 -8.12 -8.54 -14.53
C SER A 758 -7.26 -8.84 -13.30
N GLN A 759 -6.27 -9.74 -13.43
CA GLN A 759 -5.32 -10.07 -12.37
C GLN A 759 -4.25 -9.01 -12.12
N ILE A 760 -3.97 -8.10 -13.08
CA ILE A 760 -2.93 -7.07 -12.92
C ILE A 760 -3.48 -5.81 -12.21
N GLY A 761 -4.80 -5.59 -12.24
CA GLY A 761 -5.48 -4.60 -11.40
C GLY A 761 -5.29 -3.14 -11.83
N SER A 762 -5.20 -2.24 -10.85
CA SER A 762 -4.99 -0.79 -11.06
C SER A 762 -3.50 -0.48 -11.29
N ILE A 763 -3.15 0.10 -12.44
CA ILE A 763 -1.76 0.13 -12.94
C ILE A 763 -1.27 1.55 -13.21
N ASN A 764 -0.03 1.83 -12.81
CA ASN A 764 0.64 3.10 -13.06
C ASN A 764 1.30 3.13 -14.44
N MET A 765 0.57 3.54 -15.48
CA MET A 765 1.11 3.64 -16.85
C MET A 765 2.29 4.62 -16.98
N ARG A 766 2.42 5.60 -16.08
CA ARG A 766 3.56 6.55 -16.06
C ARG A 766 4.88 5.92 -15.63
N ALA A 767 4.86 4.72 -15.02
CA ALA A 767 6.08 3.99 -14.65
C ALA A 767 6.97 3.64 -15.87
N LEU A 768 6.39 3.57 -17.08
CA LEU A 768 7.13 3.38 -18.34
C LEU A 768 8.14 4.51 -18.60
N GLU A 769 7.76 5.76 -18.32
CA GLU A 769 8.55 6.97 -18.57
C GLU A 769 9.44 7.28 -17.35
N VAL A 770 8.84 7.33 -16.16
CA VAL A 770 9.51 7.77 -14.92
C VAL A 770 10.65 6.83 -14.52
N TYR A 771 10.61 5.54 -14.89
CA TYR A 771 11.71 4.61 -14.62
C TYR A 771 13.03 5.07 -15.27
N GLU A 772 13.00 5.62 -16.48
CA GLU A 772 14.23 5.96 -17.22
C GLU A 772 14.85 7.29 -16.77
N GLU A 773 14.04 8.16 -16.17
CA GLU A 773 14.50 9.36 -15.47
C GLU A 773 15.08 8.98 -14.09
N MET A 774 14.33 8.23 -13.28
CA MET A 774 14.76 7.77 -11.96
C MET A 774 16.00 6.87 -11.99
N LYS A 775 16.20 6.10 -13.08
CA LYS A 775 17.41 5.31 -13.28
C LYS A 775 18.65 6.19 -13.46
N LYS A 776 18.56 7.29 -14.23
CA LYS A 776 19.69 8.23 -14.41
C LYS A 776 20.08 8.88 -13.08
N GLU A 777 19.10 9.24 -12.24
CA GLU A 777 19.40 9.69 -10.88
C GLU A 777 20.09 8.61 -10.05
N TYR A 778 19.60 7.37 -10.11
CA TYR A 778 20.18 6.23 -9.39
C TYR A 778 21.65 6.00 -9.76
N ASP A 779 21.94 5.96 -11.06
CA ASP A 779 23.30 5.74 -11.58
C ASP A 779 24.24 6.87 -11.12
N LEU A 780 23.80 8.14 -11.15
CA LEU A 780 24.55 9.30 -10.64
C LEU A 780 24.79 9.28 -9.11
N VAL A 781 23.90 8.67 -8.33
CA VAL A 781 24.10 8.47 -6.88
C VAL A 781 25.05 7.30 -6.63
N TYR A 782 24.95 6.24 -7.43
CA TYR A 782 25.82 5.06 -7.34
C TYR A 782 27.29 5.40 -7.65
N GLU A 783 27.56 6.18 -8.70
CA GLU A 783 28.92 6.67 -9.01
C GLU A 783 29.53 7.48 -7.84
N LYS A 784 28.74 8.36 -7.19
CA LYS A 784 29.20 9.14 -6.04
C LYS A 784 29.60 8.27 -4.85
N VAL A 785 28.89 7.17 -4.59
CA VAL A 785 29.29 6.20 -3.55
C VAL A 785 30.62 5.55 -3.91
N GLN A 786 30.82 5.10 -5.16
CA GLN A 786 32.10 4.51 -5.57
C GLN A 786 33.29 5.49 -5.50
N VAL A 787 33.07 6.79 -5.72
CA VAL A 787 34.11 7.81 -5.54
C VAL A 787 34.47 7.95 -4.05
N LEU A 788 33.49 8.08 -3.16
CA LEU A 788 33.71 8.20 -1.72
C LEU A 788 34.34 6.94 -1.10
N GLU A 789 34.02 5.75 -1.61
CA GLU A 789 34.69 4.49 -1.22
C GLU A 789 36.18 4.50 -1.60
N LYS A 790 36.55 5.06 -2.77
CA LYS A 790 37.96 5.21 -3.18
C LYS A 790 38.67 6.26 -2.33
N GLU A 791 38.08 7.43 -2.11
CA GLU A 791 38.61 8.48 -1.23
C GLU A 791 38.89 7.93 0.18
N LYS A 792 37.94 7.20 0.78
CA LYS A 792 38.12 6.51 2.05
C LYS A 792 39.35 5.58 2.04
N LEU A 793 39.50 4.73 1.03
CA LEU A 793 40.62 3.79 0.92
C LEU A 793 41.97 4.50 0.70
N GLU A 794 41.98 5.68 0.10
CA GLU A 794 43.19 6.50 -0.05
C GLU A 794 43.58 7.20 1.26
N ILE A 795 42.62 7.76 1.99
CA ILE A 795 42.85 8.34 3.32
C ILE A 795 43.38 7.28 4.30
N MET A 796 42.85 6.05 4.27
CA MET A 796 43.37 4.93 5.08
C MET A 796 44.84 4.59 4.76
N LYS A 797 45.24 4.58 3.48
CA LYS A 797 46.65 4.38 3.08
C LYS A 797 47.55 5.51 3.57
N ILE A 798 47.07 6.76 3.51
CA ILE A 798 47.81 7.93 4.01
C ILE A 798 48.07 7.81 5.51
N ILE A 799 47.07 7.38 6.30
CA ILE A 799 47.23 7.12 7.75
C ILE A 799 48.28 6.03 8.00
N GLU A 800 48.21 4.91 7.28
CA GLU A 800 49.18 3.80 7.43
C GLU A 800 50.61 4.23 7.05
N GLU A 801 50.78 5.06 6.01
CA GLU A 801 52.06 5.66 5.65
C GLU A 801 52.58 6.63 6.72
N ILE A 802 51.71 7.41 7.36
CA ILE A 802 52.08 8.33 8.44
C ILE A 802 52.60 7.54 9.64
N ASP A 803 51.92 6.46 10.05
CA ASP A 803 52.38 5.60 11.15
C ASP A 803 53.72 4.92 10.84
N LYS A 804 53.88 4.36 9.63
CA LYS A 804 55.18 3.79 9.20
C LYS A 804 56.32 4.83 9.25
N LYS A 805 56.05 6.08 8.87
CA LYS A 805 57.03 7.20 8.94
C LYS A 805 57.28 7.65 10.39
N LYS A 806 56.24 7.68 11.24
CA LYS A 806 56.32 7.97 12.69
C LYS A 806 57.25 6.96 13.39
N THR A 807 56.97 5.66 13.28
CA THR A 807 57.77 4.59 13.90
C THR A 807 59.22 4.60 13.42
N LYS A 808 59.46 4.76 12.12
CA LYS A 808 60.81 4.85 11.55
C LYS A 808 61.59 6.07 12.05
N THR A 809 60.92 7.21 12.25
CA THR A 809 61.54 8.43 12.78
C THR A 809 61.89 8.29 14.27
N PHE A 810 60.97 7.72 15.06
CA PHE A 810 61.21 7.40 16.48
C PHE A 810 62.41 6.46 16.64
N MET A 811 62.41 5.31 15.97
CA MET A 811 63.49 4.31 16.13
C MET A 811 64.87 4.84 15.70
N LYS A 812 64.93 5.69 14.66
CA LYS A 812 66.19 6.36 14.27
C LYS A 812 66.72 7.26 15.39
N THR A 813 65.84 8.03 16.02
CA THR A 813 66.19 8.96 17.11
C THR A 813 66.53 8.21 18.40
N PHE A 814 65.74 7.18 18.74
CA PHE A 814 65.99 6.30 19.89
C PHE A 814 67.38 5.66 19.82
N ASN A 815 67.76 5.07 18.67
CA ASN A 815 69.07 4.45 18.50
C ASN A 815 70.21 5.46 18.66
N ALA A 816 70.11 6.64 18.03
CA ALA A 816 71.12 7.69 18.14
C ALA A 816 71.26 8.23 19.58
N LEU A 817 70.14 8.48 20.27
CA LEU A 817 70.16 8.87 21.69
C LEU A 817 70.74 7.78 22.59
N ASN A 818 70.51 6.50 22.28
CA ASN A 818 71.07 5.38 23.02
C ASN A 818 72.60 5.31 22.86
N GLU A 819 73.11 5.46 21.63
CA GLU A 819 74.55 5.51 21.35
C GLU A 819 75.24 6.68 22.10
N LEU A 820 74.66 7.88 22.02
CA LEU A 820 75.15 9.06 22.74
C LEU A 820 75.06 8.88 24.27
N PHE A 821 74.01 8.26 24.78
CA PHE A 821 73.84 7.97 26.20
C PHE A 821 74.89 6.98 26.72
N SER A 822 75.10 5.86 26.03
CA SER A 822 76.14 4.89 26.37
C SER A 822 77.55 5.49 26.29
N ALA A 823 77.83 6.33 25.28
CA ALA A 823 79.09 7.04 25.15
C ALA A 823 79.31 8.05 26.31
N ASN A 824 78.33 8.90 26.60
CA ASN A 824 78.44 9.92 27.65
C ASN A 824 78.47 9.31 29.06
N PHE A 825 77.75 8.20 29.30
CA PHE A 825 77.88 7.44 30.56
C PHE A 825 79.29 6.84 30.71
N SER A 826 79.87 6.27 29.65
CA SER A 826 81.22 5.69 29.67
C SER A 826 82.33 6.74 29.88
N ARG A 827 82.13 7.96 29.38
CA ARG A 827 83.02 9.13 29.61
C ARG A 827 82.99 9.60 31.06
N LEU A 828 81.79 9.69 31.66
CA LEU A 828 81.61 10.11 33.05
C LEU A 828 82.02 9.02 34.06
N TYR A 829 81.63 7.76 33.83
CA TYR A 829 81.80 6.65 34.78
C TYR A 829 82.54 5.45 34.16
N SER A 830 83.85 5.40 34.39
CA SER A 830 84.76 4.40 33.82
C SER A 830 84.68 2.97 34.43
N LYS A 831 83.54 2.56 34.99
CA LYS A 831 83.35 1.24 35.66
C LYS A 831 81.95 0.63 35.48
N GLY A 832 81.27 0.92 34.37
CA GLY A 832 79.98 0.33 34.04
C GLY A 832 79.56 0.59 32.60
N VAL A 833 78.37 0.12 32.25
CA VAL A 833 77.68 0.40 30.98
C VAL A 833 76.24 0.77 31.30
N ALA A 834 75.67 1.74 30.57
CA ALA A 834 74.26 2.07 30.61
C ALA A 834 73.71 2.20 29.18
N TYR A 835 72.48 1.72 28.95
CA TYR A 835 71.78 1.82 27.67
C TYR A 835 70.26 1.94 27.86
N LEU A 836 69.55 2.33 26.81
CA LEU A 836 68.10 2.42 26.73
C LEU A 836 67.52 1.16 26.08
N GLU A 837 66.37 0.69 26.55
CA GLU A 837 65.60 -0.40 25.94
C GLU A 837 64.10 -0.08 25.90
N VAL A 838 63.44 -0.41 24.78
CA VAL A 838 61.98 -0.28 24.62
C VAL A 838 61.30 -1.53 25.16
N GLU A 839 60.25 -1.35 25.97
CA GLU A 839 59.52 -2.44 26.63
C GLU A 839 58.80 -3.37 25.64
N ASN A 840 58.20 -2.79 24.60
CA ASN A 840 57.49 -3.52 23.56
C ASN A 840 58.11 -3.18 22.19
N LYS A 841 58.47 -4.23 21.43
CA LYS A 841 59.12 -4.13 20.11
C LYS A 841 58.12 -4.30 18.96
N GLU A 842 56.88 -4.71 19.25
CA GLU A 842 55.77 -4.82 18.29
C GLU A 842 54.95 -3.52 18.28
N ASP A 843 54.54 -3.03 19.45
CA ASP A 843 53.96 -1.69 19.62
C ASP A 843 54.82 -0.80 20.55
N ILE A 844 55.70 -0.05 19.90
CA ILE A 844 56.63 0.91 20.52
C ILE A 844 55.89 2.09 21.18
N PHE A 845 54.65 2.40 20.78
CA PHE A 845 53.87 3.53 21.29
C PHE A 845 52.91 3.14 22.42
N ALA A 846 52.59 1.86 22.56
CA ALA A 846 51.94 1.32 23.76
C ALA A 846 52.93 1.08 24.92
N GLY A 847 54.18 0.71 24.63
CA GLY A 847 55.23 0.48 25.65
C GLY A 847 55.91 1.76 26.16
N GLY A 848 56.76 1.62 27.18
CA GLY A 848 57.69 2.65 27.67
C GLY A 848 59.16 2.39 27.31
N VAL A 849 60.05 3.26 27.80
CA VAL A 849 61.51 3.15 27.68
C VAL A 849 62.16 2.99 29.06
N ASN A 850 62.94 1.91 29.19
CA ASN A 850 63.76 1.60 30.35
C ASN A 850 65.21 2.08 30.19
N ILE A 851 65.85 2.38 31.31
CA ILE A 851 67.29 2.67 31.40
C ILE A 851 67.94 1.48 32.13
N VAL A 852 68.75 0.70 31.42
CA VAL A 852 69.43 -0.47 31.97
C VAL A 852 70.86 -0.10 32.36
N VAL A 853 71.23 -0.32 33.63
CA VAL A 853 72.55 0.05 34.17
C VAL A 853 73.26 -1.17 34.74
N LYS A 854 74.52 -1.36 34.33
CA LYS A 854 75.38 -2.48 34.74
C LYS A 854 76.70 -1.96 35.33
N LEU A 855 76.86 -2.12 36.64
CA LEU A 855 78.06 -1.72 37.37
C LEU A 855 79.10 -2.87 37.42
N ALA A 856 80.34 -2.56 37.78
CA ALA A 856 81.50 -3.46 37.78
C ALA A 856 81.40 -4.79 38.56
N LYS A 857 80.29 -5.08 39.27
CA LYS A 857 80.02 -6.38 39.90
C LYS A 857 79.08 -7.29 39.09
N GLY A 858 78.87 -6.99 37.80
CA GLY A 858 78.24 -7.89 36.82
C GLY A 858 76.70 -8.00 36.90
N LYS A 859 76.10 -7.76 38.06
CA LYS A 859 74.64 -7.64 38.21
C LYS A 859 74.12 -6.37 37.53
N TYR A 860 72.96 -6.48 36.89
CA TYR A 860 72.11 -5.35 36.57
C TYR A 860 71.48 -4.81 37.85
N PHE A 861 71.34 -3.49 37.94
CA PHE A 861 70.65 -2.84 39.04
C PHE A 861 69.46 -2.07 38.47
N ASP A 862 68.31 -2.19 39.12
CA ASP A 862 67.24 -1.22 38.92
C ASP A 862 67.75 0.17 39.35
N ILE A 863 67.32 1.18 38.59
CA ILE A 863 67.70 2.58 38.71
C ILE A 863 67.40 3.08 40.14
N ALA A 864 66.33 2.61 40.77
CA ALA A 864 65.98 2.97 42.15
C ALA A 864 67.03 2.51 43.18
N SER A 865 67.78 1.43 42.89
CA SER A 865 68.77 0.82 43.78
C SER A 865 70.17 1.44 43.73
N LEU A 866 70.43 2.35 42.78
CA LEU A 866 71.73 3.02 42.61
C LEU A 866 72.03 4.04 43.73
N SER A 867 73.31 4.32 44.00
CA SER A 867 73.69 5.39 44.94
C SER A 867 73.39 6.79 44.40
N GLY A 868 73.38 7.82 45.26
CA GLY A 868 73.05 9.21 44.84
C GLY A 868 74.01 9.79 43.80
N GLY A 869 75.30 9.49 43.91
CA GLY A 869 76.30 9.89 42.91
C GLY A 869 76.13 9.15 41.58
N GLU A 870 75.92 7.84 41.61
CA GLU A 870 75.68 7.03 40.40
C GLU A 870 74.39 7.43 39.69
N LYS A 871 73.32 7.71 40.45
CA LYS A 871 72.07 8.33 39.97
C LYS A 871 72.34 9.63 39.23
N THR A 872 73.10 10.53 39.86
CA THR A 872 73.49 11.82 39.26
C THR A 872 74.24 11.63 37.94
N LEU A 873 75.17 10.67 37.86
CA LEU A 873 75.93 10.36 36.64
C LEU A 873 75.07 9.75 35.52
N VAL A 874 74.12 8.85 35.85
CA VAL A 874 73.16 8.29 34.87
C VAL A 874 72.27 9.39 34.29
N ALA A 875 71.72 10.26 35.16
CA ALA A 875 70.87 11.36 34.73
C ALA A 875 71.61 12.40 33.89
N LEU A 876 72.84 12.76 34.26
CA LEU A 876 73.67 13.67 33.47
C LEU A 876 74.09 13.06 32.13
N ALA A 877 74.36 11.75 32.06
CA ALA A 877 74.65 11.08 30.79
C ALA A 877 73.45 11.11 29.81
N LEU A 878 72.24 10.80 30.29
CA LEU A 878 71.01 10.87 29.47
C LEU A 878 70.69 12.33 29.10
N LEU A 879 70.85 13.20 30.10
CA LEU A 879 71.17 14.62 30.03
C LEU A 879 71.79 15.07 28.71
N PHE A 880 73.10 14.87 28.67
CA PHE A 880 73.94 15.33 27.58
C PHE A 880 73.64 14.62 26.26
N ALA A 881 73.17 13.37 26.27
CA ALA A 881 72.71 12.70 25.03
C ALA A 881 71.52 13.42 24.38
N ILE A 882 70.53 13.85 25.17
CA ILE A 882 69.40 14.66 24.68
C ILE A 882 69.88 16.02 24.16
N GLN A 883 70.77 16.69 24.90
CA GLN A 883 71.29 18.01 24.54
C GLN A 883 72.23 17.99 23.31
N GLU A 884 72.97 16.90 23.11
CA GLU A 884 73.86 16.67 21.96
C GLU A 884 73.07 16.34 20.69
N PHE A 885 71.93 15.63 20.80
CA PHE A 885 71.03 15.36 19.68
C PHE A 885 70.14 16.56 19.31
N LYS A 886 69.65 17.32 20.30
CA LYS A 886 68.77 18.48 20.14
C LYS A 886 69.25 19.64 21.04
N PRO A 887 70.19 20.48 20.56
CA PRO A 887 70.72 21.59 21.35
C PRO A 887 69.68 22.69 21.57
N TYR A 888 69.71 23.30 22.75
CA TYR A 888 68.86 24.42 23.15
C TYR A 888 69.65 25.74 23.10
N HIS A 889 68.92 26.86 22.96
CA HIS A 889 69.50 28.20 22.88
C HIS A 889 70.34 28.61 24.11
N PHE A 890 69.88 28.24 25.31
CA PHE A 890 70.61 28.43 26.55
C PHE A 890 70.29 27.33 27.56
N TYR A 891 71.17 27.16 28.54
CA TYR A 891 71.10 26.16 29.61
C TYR A 891 71.24 26.81 30.98
N ILE A 892 70.47 26.34 31.97
CA ILE A 892 70.53 26.78 33.37
C ILE A 892 70.78 25.54 34.25
N PHE A 893 71.90 25.53 34.96
CA PHE A 893 72.28 24.45 35.89
C PHE A 893 72.51 25.02 37.29
N ASP A 894 71.84 24.46 38.30
CA ASP A 894 71.91 24.94 39.69
C ASP A 894 72.34 23.81 40.63
N GLU A 895 73.61 23.85 41.04
CA GLU A 895 74.27 22.91 41.96
C GLU A 895 74.21 21.43 41.52
N ILE A 896 74.32 21.20 40.20
CA ILE A 896 74.24 19.87 39.55
C ILE A 896 75.35 18.89 39.94
N ASP A 897 76.41 19.39 40.56
CA ASP A 897 77.63 18.69 40.97
C ASP A 897 77.71 18.43 42.48
N ALA A 898 76.73 18.91 43.28
CA ALA A 898 76.73 18.79 44.74
C ALA A 898 76.69 17.34 45.29
N ALA A 899 76.36 16.36 44.45
CA ALA A 899 76.32 14.93 44.79
C ALA A 899 77.49 14.10 44.21
N LEU A 900 78.50 14.76 43.61
CA LEU A 900 79.63 14.11 42.95
C LEU A 900 80.93 14.23 43.75
N ASP A 901 81.75 13.17 43.72
CA ASP A 901 83.11 13.21 44.25
C ASP A 901 84.05 13.97 43.29
N LYS A 902 85.12 14.56 43.86
CA LYS A 902 86.05 15.43 43.11
C LYS A 902 86.50 14.87 41.75
N ARG A 903 86.76 13.56 41.65
CA ARG A 903 87.24 12.93 40.41
C ARG A 903 86.17 12.88 39.32
N ASN A 904 84.91 12.62 39.68
CA ASN A 904 83.81 12.66 38.71
C ASN A 904 83.34 14.10 38.44
N SER A 905 83.50 15.03 39.41
CA SER A 905 83.32 16.48 39.20
C SER A 905 84.34 17.09 38.24
N GLU A 906 85.60 16.62 38.24
CA GLU A 906 86.62 16.96 37.25
C GLU A 906 86.27 16.43 35.85
N ARG A 907 85.78 15.18 35.76
CA ARG A 907 85.27 14.62 34.49
C ARG A 907 84.06 15.37 33.95
N LEU A 908 83.11 15.72 34.83
CA LEU A 908 81.95 16.51 34.48
C LEU A 908 82.37 17.89 33.95
N ALA A 909 83.33 18.57 34.60
CA ALA A 909 83.86 19.85 34.12
C ALA A 909 84.51 19.72 32.73
N GLY A 910 85.31 18.66 32.49
CA GLY A 910 85.92 18.40 31.19
C GLY A 910 84.91 18.05 30.09
N LEU A 911 83.84 17.34 30.42
CA LEU A 911 82.76 17.02 29.48
C LEU A 911 81.87 18.24 29.19
N LEU A 912 81.54 19.01 30.23
CA LEU A 912 80.86 20.30 30.10
C LEU A 912 81.63 21.26 29.21
N SER A 913 82.95 21.42 29.37
CA SER A 913 83.74 22.35 28.55
C SER A 913 83.82 21.99 27.06
N GLN A 914 83.45 20.75 26.69
CA GLN A 914 83.28 20.34 25.29
C GLN A 914 81.91 20.78 24.75
N TYR A 915 80.82 20.48 25.47
CA TYR A 915 79.44 20.81 25.04
C TYR A 915 79.09 22.30 25.20
N MET A 916 79.76 23.02 26.11
CA MET A 916 79.57 24.45 26.35
C MET A 916 79.98 25.37 25.19
N LYS A 917 80.42 24.79 24.06
CA LYS A 917 80.78 25.52 22.83
C LYS A 917 79.58 25.77 21.89
N SER A 918 78.44 25.10 22.12
CA SER A 918 77.29 25.11 21.21
C SER A 918 76.00 25.70 21.81
N GLY A 919 76.10 26.52 22.87
CA GLY A 919 74.97 27.23 23.48
C GLY A 919 75.43 28.13 24.62
N GLN A 920 74.54 29.00 25.13
CA GLN A 920 74.81 29.82 26.30
C GLN A 920 74.59 29.01 27.59
N TYR A 921 75.51 29.04 28.54
CA TYR A 921 75.37 28.33 29.82
C TYR A 921 75.35 29.30 30.99
N ILE A 922 74.44 29.07 31.94
CA ILE A 922 74.32 29.78 33.22
C ILE A 922 74.40 28.74 34.34
N VAL A 923 75.51 28.71 35.07
CA VAL A 923 75.82 27.61 36.02
C VAL A 923 76.06 28.15 37.42
N ILE A 924 75.23 27.77 38.39
CA ILE A 924 75.50 27.97 39.81
C ILE A 924 76.24 26.73 40.32
N THR A 925 77.46 26.92 40.85
CA THR A 925 78.34 25.83 41.29
C THR A 925 79.34 26.31 42.35
N HIS A 926 79.95 25.34 43.06
CA HIS A 926 81.07 25.51 43.98
C HIS A 926 82.37 24.82 43.49
N ASN A 927 82.39 24.29 42.27
CA ASN A 927 83.45 23.44 41.74
C ASN A 927 84.50 24.25 40.96
N ASP A 928 85.72 24.28 41.47
CA ASP A 928 86.86 24.99 40.88
C ASP A 928 87.07 24.67 39.39
N ALA A 929 86.90 23.41 38.99
CA ALA A 929 87.10 22.99 37.61
C ALA A 929 86.05 23.56 36.63
N ILE A 930 84.84 23.90 37.10
CA ILE A 930 83.83 24.60 36.28
C ILE A 930 84.04 26.11 36.36
N MET A 931 84.46 26.65 37.51
CA MET A 931 84.79 28.08 37.65
C MET A 931 85.96 28.51 36.74
N MET A 932 87.02 27.69 36.66
CA MET A 932 88.19 27.94 35.80
C MET A 932 87.90 27.92 34.29
N ASN A 933 86.80 27.31 33.86
CA ASN A 933 86.39 27.28 32.45
C ASN A 933 85.30 28.33 32.11
N SER A 934 84.98 29.25 33.04
CA SER A 934 83.95 30.27 32.82
C SER A 934 84.42 31.43 31.94
N SER A 935 83.51 32.00 31.15
CA SER A 935 83.73 33.20 30.33
C SER A 935 83.38 34.49 31.08
N LEU A 936 82.47 34.39 32.07
CA LEU A 936 82.05 35.46 32.94
C LEU A 936 81.64 34.89 34.30
N LEU A 937 82.26 35.38 35.37
CA LEU A 937 82.05 34.89 36.74
C LEU A 937 81.29 35.93 37.57
N TYR A 938 80.31 35.45 38.34
CA TYR A 938 79.37 36.27 39.10
C TYR A 938 79.46 35.99 40.59
N GLY A 939 80.10 36.88 41.34
CA GLY A 939 80.15 36.83 42.81
C GLY A 939 78.86 37.37 43.41
N VAL A 940 78.05 36.49 44.02
CA VAL A 940 76.86 36.87 44.79
C VAL A 940 77.20 36.95 46.27
N SER A 941 76.98 38.12 46.86
CA SER A 941 77.18 38.38 48.29
C SER A 941 75.87 38.87 48.92
N MET A 942 75.75 38.80 50.24
CA MET A 942 74.58 39.28 50.96
C MET A 942 75.01 40.26 52.06
N GLN A 943 74.41 41.45 52.06
CA GLN A 943 74.65 42.52 53.02
C GLN A 943 73.31 43.06 53.51
N GLU A 944 73.15 43.24 54.82
CA GLU A 944 71.91 43.81 55.43
C GLU A 944 70.60 43.07 55.05
N GLY A 945 70.68 41.79 54.70
CA GLY A 945 69.55 40.98 54.22
C GLY A 945 69.25 41.10 52.73
N VAL A 946 70.12 41.77 51.96
CA VAL A 946 69.95 42.05 50.53
C VAL A 946 71.09 41.42 49.74
N SER A 947 70.78 40.73 48.64
CA SER A 947 71.80 40.19 47.73
C SER A 947 72.37 41.30 46.83
N LYS A 948 73.69 41.29 46.65
CA LYS A 948 74.44 42.10 45.69
C LYS A 948 75.20 41.18 44.74
N VAL A 949 75.20 41.52 43.45
CA VAL A 949 75.95 40.80 42.41
C VAL A 949 77.14 41.66 41.99
N LEU A 950 78.30 41.02 41.82
CA LEU A 950 79.49 41.58 41.19
C LEU A 950 79.88 40.66 40.01
N SER A 951 80.31 41.23 38.90
CA SER A 951 80.82 40.49 37.75
C SER A 951 82.33 40.64 37.61
N LEU A 952 82.99 39.55 37.22
CA LEU A 952 84.40 39.48 36.86
C LEU A 952 84.49 38.73 35.54
N LYS A 953 85.09 39.34 34.52
CA LYS A 953 85.46 38.61 33.30
C LYS A 953 86.73 37.81 33.57
N VAL A 954 86.74 36.56 33.14
CA VAL A 954 87.82 35.57 33.34
C VAL A 954 88.53 35.33 32.00
#